data_AF-A0A9Q0LC80-F1
#
_entry.id   AF-A0A9Q0LC80-F1
#
_cell.length_a   1.000
_cell.length_b   1.000
_cell.length_c   1.000
_cell.angle_alpha   90.00
_cell.angle_beta   90.00
_cell.angle_gamma   90.00
#
_symmetry.space_group_name_H-M   'P 1'
#
loop_
_entity.id
_entity.type
_entity.pdbx_description
1 polymer ?
#
loop_
_entity_poly.entity_id
_entity_poly.type
_entity_poly.pdbx_seq_one_letter_code
_entity_poly.pdbx_strand_id
1 'polypeptide(L)'
;MQYYQQQNQKKNQQQQKEIENSIIFTAFQKAFLNEDKERIISLFKECFIFLQQEKPDKTIFIVLLFLNQKFFKFFLNEEIVQMFINLFYSKSSILPLLACQILNRTFYNIFEWPESFVYAYIEDATNQRKWIDHDLAFLFILNIETVFKPDNYPPESIKSIYQNNFSNHNNEDYKIYNRYDHNPNFKNQMKEKILKIIHSRIEQQNNLNDQKSTLLLILSTIYFPESRYFGSLHLSNWLNNPVFKGSPKKLIRQIAKYCSVNQHDENTVKNIIKLQVKVTDETLKKECIHTILDNNPKYAQIVVDHFITQEIHEQIKYSKVFSGKTTVFGASSGNCRMIPLYLPVSLQQNIEELIGFSLQSLSKNQEYHEHLTNICKTITKEIHYELDYSLICKTLMNIQNISGLIQMNQNEKNQWMISIGQMVSAFIFFFLSKQSSKSNENENEILEVISKIQLYSTRWCLYQLPKILSNSINQVSAQIMQDLFFIQPPSYLKLHTQSRESHQNILDILQNKCLFQEETIINILKMPFWSLFVPDSEEYDLNNNFVKCDDNSEFIDNLKLIYKDFQKESLISSNDSISLVEKLVIRSLSTNQTHPLIITCNSTLISLLMSSSLFYNHLNQNLFPFNNNLEFIQKENFFVSDLFWKSITLLFIFSCFNTQSLGKRTLELFLFLLRI
;
A
#
# COMPACT_ATOMS: atom_id res chain seq x y z
N MET A 1 -82.40 -14.43 8.97
CA MET A 1 -82.72 -14.94 7.62
C MET A 1 -81.74 -14.43 6.54
N GLN A 2 -81.57 -13.13 6.35
CA GLN A 2 -80.61 -12.58 5.36
C GLN A 2 -79.14 -13.00 5.60
N TYR A 3 -78.71 -13.11 6.85
CA TYR A 3 -77.36 -13.62 7.19
C TYR A 3 -77.15 -15.09 6.80
N TYR A 4 -78.18 -15.93 7.02
CA TYR A 4 -78.16 -17.35 6.62
C TYR A 4 -78.24 -17.53 5.09
N GLN A 5 -78.99 -16.67 4.40
CA GLN A 5 -79.03 -16.66 2.93
C GLN A 5 -77.70 -16.21 2.32
N GLN A 6 -77.01 -15.22 2.91
CA GLN A 6 -75.67 -14.83 2.48
C GLN A 6 -74.61 -15.91 2.77
N GLN A 7 -74.72 -16.65 3.87
CA GLN A 7 -73.82 -17.79 4.13
C GLN A 7 -74.08 -18.96 3.18
N ASN A 8 -75.35 -19.26 2.85
CA ASN A 8 -75.68 -20.30 1.87
C ASN A 8 -75.30 -19.90 0.44
N GLN A 9 -75.42 -18.63 0.06
CA GLN A 9 -74.89 -18.14 -1.22
C GLN A 9 -73.37 -18.23 -1.29
N LYS A 10 -72.64 -17.91 -0.21
CA LYS A 10 -71.18 -18.10 -0.14
C LYS A 10 -70.78 -19.58 -0.20
N LYS A 11 -71.51 -20.47 0.48
CA LYS A 11 -71.28 -21.93 0.41
C LYS A 11 -71.57 -22.49 -0.98
N ASN A 12 -72.64 -22.07 -1.64
CA ASN A 12 -72.97 -22.50 -3.00
C ASN A 12 -71.96 -21.98 -4.03
N GLN A 13 -71.48 -20.74 -3.88
CA GLN A 13 -70.39 -20.20 -4.71
C GLN A 13 -69.06 -20.92 -4.47
N GLN A 14 -68.77 -21.35 -3.24
CA GLN A 14 -67.59 -22.18 -2.94
C GLN A 14 -67.71 -23.58 -3.56
N GLN A 15 -68.88 -24.22 -3.45
CA GLN A 15 -69.12 -25.54 -4.05
C GLN A 15 -69.10 -25.51 -5.58
N GLN A 16 -69.65 -24.47 -6.23
CA GLN A 16 -69.54 -24.31 -7.68
C GLN A 16 -68.08 -24.16 -8.14
N LYS A 17 -67.27 -23.39 -7.42
CA LYS A 17 -65.84 -23.25 -7.72
C LYS A 17 -65.08 -24.57 -7.51
N GLU A 18 -65.37 -25.32 -6.46
CA GLU A 18 -64.74 -26.65 -6.25
C GLU A 18 -65.08 -27.63 -7.37
N ILE A 19 -66.33 -27.62 -7.86
CA ILE A 19 -66.77 -28.45 -8.99
C ILE A 19 -66.06 -28.03 -10.28
N GLU A 20 -66.00 -26.73 -10.60
CA GLU A 20 -65.27 -26.21 -11.78
C GLU A 20 -63.77 -26.59 -11.74
N ASN A 21 -63.13 -26.50 -10.58
CA ASN A 21 -61.72 -26.87 -10.42
C ASN A 21 -61.47 -28.38 -10.57
N SER A 22 -62.40 -29.24 -10.13
CA SER A 22 -62.33 -30.69 -10.36
C SER A 22 -62.48 -31.06 -11.86
N ILE A 23 -63.28 -30.30 -12.60
CA ILE A 23 -63.48 -30.46 -14.05
C ILE A 23 -62.21 -30.04 -14.79
N ILE A 24 -61.60 -28.91 -14.41
CA ILE A 24 -60.33 -28.44 -15.00
C ILE A 24 -59.23 -29.49 -14.79
N PHE A 25 -59.10 -30.04 -13.57
CA PHE A 25 -58.10 -31.06 -13.27
C PHE A 25 -58.28 -32.34 -14.12
N THR A 26 -59.51 -32.82 -14.24
CA THR A 26 -59.82 -34.00 -15.06
C THR A 26 -59.64 -33.74 -16.55
N ALA A 27 -59.90 -32.51 -17.03
CA ALA A 27 -59.64 -32.10 -18.40
C ALA A 27 -58.13 -32.11 -18.71
N PHE A 28 -57.29 -31.59 -17.80
CA PHE A 28 -55.83 -31.68 -17.95
C PHE A 28 -55.35 -33.12 -17.97
N GLN A 29 -55.82 -33.97 -17.06
CA GLN A 29 -55.40 -35.38 -17.03
C GLN A 29 -55.74 -36.10 -18.34
N LYS A 30 -56.94 -35.90 -18.89
CA LYS A 30 -57.32 -36.47 -20.19
C LYS A 30 -56.47 -35.93 -21.33
N ALA A 31 -56.21 -34.62 -21.36
CA ALA A 31 -55.39 -34.00 -22.39
C ALA A 31 -53.92 -34.47 -22.32
N PHE A 32 -53.35 -34.63 -21.12
CA PHE A 32 -52.01 -35.17 -20.92
C PHE A 32 -51.90 -36.65 -21.29
N LEU A 33 -52.90 -37.47 -20.95
CA LEU A 33 -52.93 -38.88 -21.33
C LEU A 33 -53.04 -39.08 -22.85
N ASN A 34 -53.74 -38.18 -23.53
CA ASN A 34 -53.90 -38.21 -24.98
C ASN A 34 -52.75 -37.48 -25.73
N GLU A 35 -51.77 -36.92 -25.00
CA GLU A 35 -50.68 -36.09 -25.53
C GLU A 35 -51.14 -34.94 -26.46
N ASP A 36 -52.36 -34.43 -26.26
CA ASP A 36 -52.98 -33.40 -27.10
C ASP A 36 -52.40 -32.01 -26.73
N LYS A 37 -51.31 -31.64 -27.40
CA LYS A 37 -50.56 -30.41 -27.13
C LYS A 37 -51.40 -29.14 -27.30
N GLU A 38 -52.26 -29.07 -28.30
CA GLU A 38 -53.12 -27.90 -28.54
C GLU A 38 -54.16 -27.77 -27.43
N ARG A 39 -54.79 -28.88 -27.04
CA ARG A 39 -55.74 -28.87 -25.93
C ARG A 39 -55.07 -28.50 -24.62
N ILE A 40 -53.86 -29.02 -24.34
CA ILE A 40 -53.07 -28.67 -23.16
C ILE A 40 -52.81 -27.16 -23.11
N ILE A 41 -52.31 -26.57 -24.20
CA ILE A 41 -52.04 -25.13 -24.28
C ILE A 41 -53.34 -24.32 -24.06
N SER A 42 -54.46 -24.74 -24.67
CA SER A 42 -55.76 -24.07 -24.48
C SER A 42 -56.21 -24.08 -23.01
N LEU A 43 -56.04 -25.20 -22.30
CA LEU A 43 -56.37 -25.32 -20.88
C LEU A 43 -55.44 -24.47 -20.00
N PHE A 44 -54.14 -24.39 -20.32
CA PHE A 44 -53.26 -23.44 -19.65
C PHE A 44 -53.73 -22.00 -19.86
N LYS A 45 -54.09 -21.61 -21.10
CA LYS A 45 -54.60 -20.25 -21.39
C LYS A 45 -55.83 -19.93 -20.55
N GLU A 46 -56.78 -20.86 -20.43
CA GLU A 46 -57.93 -20.73 -19.53
C GLU A 46 -57.53 -20.56 -18.06
N CYS A 47 -56.64 -21.41 -17.53
CA CYS A 47 -56.15 -21.29 -16.15
C CYS A 47 -55.48 -19.95 -15.87
N PHE A 48 -54.69 -19.43 -16.80
CA PHE A 48 -53.97 -18.17 -16.60
C PHE A 48 -54.90 -16.95 -16.53
N ILE A 49 -56.03 -17.00 -17.24
CA ILE A 49 -57.10 -15.99 -17.09
C ILE A 49 -57.61 -15.97 -15.65
N PHE A 50 -57.85 -17.14 -15.04
CA PHE A 50 -58.27 -17.24 -13.64
C PHE A 50 -57.19 -16.84 -12.64
N LEU A 51 -55.91 -17.13 -12.93
CA LEU A 51 -54.78 -16.75 -12.08
C LEU A 51 -54.56 -15.24 -12.03
N GLN A 52 -54.81 -14.52 -13.13
CA GLN A 52 -54.57 -13.07 -13.23
C GLN A 52 -55.69 -12.21 -12.63
N GLN A 53 -56.77 -12.82 -12.12
CA GLN A 53 -57.84 -12.10 -11.42
C GLN A 53 -57.35 -11.52 -10.07
N GLU A 54 -58.06 -10.53 -9.53
CA GLU A 54 -57.68 -9.83 -8.29
C GLU A 54 -57.52 -10.77 -7.07
N LYS A 55 -58.22 -11.91 -7.07
CA LYS A 55 -58.08 -12.97 -6.07
C LYS A 55 -57.82 -14.30 -6.78
N PRO A 56 -56.55 -14.70 -6.94
CA PRO A 56 -56.23 -15.97 -7.58
C PRO A 56 -56.77 -17.14 -6.77
N ASP A 57 -57.41 -18.09 -7.45
CA ASP A 57 -57.90 -19.30 -6.80
C ASP A 57 -56.72 -20.22 -6.42
N LYS A 58 -56.55 -20.44 -5.11
CA LYS A 58 -55.46 -21.25 -4.55
C LYS A 58 -55.55 -22.72 -4.94
N THR A 59 -56.74 -23.22 -5.30
CA THR A 59 -56.92 -24.60 -5.75
C THR A 59 -56.22 -24.85 -7.09
N ILE A 60 -56.24 -23.88 -8.00
CA ILE A 60 -55.53 -23.93 -9.29
C ILE A 60 -54.01 -24.06 -9.05
N PHE A 61 -53.48 -23.47 -7.98
CA PHE A 61 -52.04 -23.56 -7.68
C PHE A 61 -51.64 -25.00 -7.34
N ILE A 62 -52.46 -25.65 -6.50
CA ILE A 62 -52.25 -27.05 -6.10
C ILE A 62 -52.37 -27.96 -7.32
N VAL A 63 -53.39 -27.72 -8.18
CA VAL A 63 -53.57 -28.44 -9.44
C VAL A 63 -52.34 -28.30 -10.32
N LEU A 64 -51.83 -27.08 -10.56
CA LEU A 64 -50.66 -26.85 -11.41
C LEU A 64 -49.38 -27.47 -10.84
N LEU A 65 -49.15 -27.38 -9.53
CA LEU A 65 -48.01 -28.03 -8.87
C LEU A 65 -48.07 -29.55 -8.97
N PHE A 66 -49.26 -30.14 -8.79
CA PHE A 66 -49.47 -31.58 -8.94
C PHE A 66 -49.31 -32.04 -10.39
N LEU A 67 -49.84 -31.28 -11.35
CA LEU A 67 -49.66 -31.58 -12.77
C LEU A 67 -48.19 -31.48 -13.18
N ASN A 68 -47.47 -30.47 -12.67
CA ASN A 68 -46.03 -30.35 -12.90
C ASN A 68 -45.26 -31.56 -12.35
N GLN A 69 -45.66 -32.09 -11.19
CA GLN A 69 -45.08 -33.32 -10.62
C GLN A 69 -45.19 -34.54 -11.55
N LYS A 70 -46.34 -34.72 -12.20
CA LYS A 70 -46.62 -35.92 -13.00
C LYS A 70 -46.27 -35.76 -14.48
N PHE A 71 -46.40 -34.55 -15.01
CA PHE A 71 -46.40 -34.26 -16.45
C PHE A 71 -45.44 -33.11 -16.82
N PHE A 72 -44.31 -32.97 -16.12
CA PHE A 72 -43.35 -31.85 -16.31
C PHE A 72 -42.90 -31.64 -17.77
N LYS A 73 -42.80 -32.70 -18.59
CA LYS A 73 -42.37 -32.61 -19.99
C LYS A 73 -43.21 -31.64 -20.82
N PHE A 74 -44.51 -31.54 -20.55
CA PHE A 74 -45.39 -30.63 -21.28
C PHE A 74 -45.21 -29.17 -20.87
N PHE A 75 -44.72 -28.92 -19.66
CA PHE A 75 -44.40 -27.57 -19.19
C PHE A 75 -43.17 -26.97 -19.87
N LEU A 76 -42.42 -27.76 -20.65
CA LEU A 76 -41.28 -27.30 -21.45
C LEU A 76 -41.68 -26.59 -22.74
N ASN A 77 -42.97 -26.63 -23.11
CA ASN A 77 -43.46 -25.91 -24.28
C ASN A 77 -43.22 -24.40 -24.13
N GLU A 78 -42.68 -23.76 -25.18
CA GLU A 78 -42.28 -22.35 -25.15
C GLU A 78 -43.43 -21.40 -24.81
N GLU A 79 -44.66 -21.65 -25.31
CA GLU A 79 -45.82 -20.81 -24.96
C GLU A 79 -46.13 -20.91 -23.47
N ILE A 80 -46.10 -22.12 -22.91
CA ILE A 80 -46.40 -22.36 -21.49
C ILE A 80 -45.31 -21.73 -20.62
N VAL A 81 -44.04 -21.86 -20.99
CA VAL A 81 -42.91 -21.21 -20.29
C VAL A 81 -43.09 -19.69 -20.31
N GLN A 82 -43.41 -19.10 -21.47
CA GLN A 82 -43.65 -17.67 -21.59
C GLN A 82 -44.83 -17.19 -20.75
N MET A 83 -45.90 -17.99 -20.65
CA MET A 83 -47.02 -17.69 -19.76
C MET A 83 -46.55 -17.62 -18.30
N PHE A 84 -45.76 -18.59 -17.83
CA PHE A 84 -45.20 -18.56 -16.47
C PHE A 84 -44.25 -17.38 -16.25
N ILE A 85 -43.42 -17.01 -17.24
CA ILE A 85 -42.58 -15.81 -17.17
C ILE A 85 -43.43 -14.56 -16.99
N ASN A 86 -44.57 -14.47 -17.69
CA ASN A 86 -45.47 -13.31 -17.57
C ASN A 86 -46.05 -13.15 -16.14
N LEU A 87 -46.08 -14.22 -15.32
CA LEU A 87 -46.52 -14.12 -13.92
C LEU A 87 -45.55 -13.33 -13.05
N PHE A 88 -44.26 -13.25 -13.40
CA PHE A 88 -43.28 -12.43 -12.67
C PHE A 88 -43.66 -10.95 -12.65
N TYR A 89 -44.35 -10.47 -13.68
CA TYR A 89 -44.80 -9.07 -13.80
C TYR A 89 -46.14 -8.80 -13.15
N SER A 90 -46.80 -9.82 -12.59
CA SER A 90 -48.12 -9.65 -11.99
C SER A 90 -48.09 -8.75 -10.75
N LYS A 91 -49.25 -8.15 -10.43
CA LYS A 91 -49.41 -7.34 -9.21
C LYS A 91 -49.39 -8.21 -7.94
N SER A 92 -49.76 -9.49 -8.05
CA SER A 92 -49.78 -10.43 -6.94
C SER A 92 -48.35 -10.84 -6.54
N SER A 93 -48.07 -10.92 -5.24
CA SER A 93 -46.79 -11.42 -4.73
C SER A 93 -46.66 -12.95 -4.81
N ILE A 94 -47.79 -13.68 -4.94
CA ILE A 94 -47.79 -15.15 -4.85
C ILE A 94 -47.60 -15.81 -6.23
N LEU A 95 -48.10 -15.18 -7.29
CA LEU A 95 -47.99 -15.74 -8.66
C LEU A 95 -46.53 -15.87 -9.14
N PRO A 96 -45.63 -14.90 -8.90
CA PRO A 96 -44.20 -15.07 -9.16
C PRO A 96 -43.58 -16.28 -8.43
N LEU A 97 -44.02 -16.56 -7.20
CA LEU A 97 -43.50 -17.68 -6.41
C LEU A 97 -43.97 -19.03 -6.96
N LEU A 98 -45.23 -19.10 -7.41
CA LEU A 98 -45.75 -20.26 -8.13
C LEU A 98 -44.94 -20.51 -9.41
N ALA A 99 -44.65 -19.45 -10.18
CA ALA A 99 -43.82 -19.54 -11.37
C ALA A 99 -42.40 -20.04 -11.04
N CYS A 100 -41.75 -19.51 -10.00
CA CYS A 100 -40.43 -20.00 -9.55
C CYS A 100 -40.43 -21.50 -9.26
N GLN A 101 -41.42 -21.97 -8.52
CA GLN A 101 -41.54 -23.38 -8.11
C GLN A 101 -41.75 -24.30 -9.31
N ILE A 102 -42.69 -23.94 -10.19
CA ILE A 102 -43.00 -24.72 -11.40
C ILE A 102 -41.80 -24.71 -12.36
N LEU A 103 -41.22 -23.55 -12.65
CA LEU A 103 -40.10 -23.44 -13.59
C LEU A 103 -38.84 -24.16 -13.07
N ASN A 104 -38.50 -24.00 -11.78
CA ASN A 104 -37.37 -24.70 -11.18
C ASN A 104 -37.49 -26.22 -11.30
N ARG A 105 -38.70 -26.76 -11.10
CA ARG A 105 -38.97 -28.20 -11.22
C ARG A 105 -38.97 -28.67 -12.68
N THR A 106 -39.63 -27.91 -13.56
CA THR A 106 -39.67 -28.20 -15.01
C THR A 106 -38.26 -28.27 -15.60
N PHE A 107 -37.39 -27.33 -15.23
CA PHE A 107 -36.02 -27.24 -15.76
C PHE A 107 -34.96 -27.90 -14.87
N TYR A 108 -35.37 -28.68 -13.87
CA TYR A 108 -34.46 -29.26 -12.89
C TYR A 108 -33.31 -30.05 -13.54
N ASN A 109 -33.66 -30.96 -14.46
CA ASN A 109 -32.73 -31.82 -15.20
C ASN A 109 -32.17 -31.19 -16.49
N ILE A 110 -32.49 -29.93 -16.78
CA ILE A 110 -32.06 -29.26 -18.02
C ILE A 110 -30.86 -28.38 -17.73
N PHE A 111 -29.73 -28.64 -18.39
CA PHE A 111 -28.51 -27.88 -18.17
C PHE A 111 -28.60 -26.44 -18.68
N GLU A 112 -29.26 -26.21 -19.81
CA GLU A 112 -29.34 -24.89 -20.45
C GLU A 112 -30.67 -24.21 -20.10
N TRP A 113 -30.62 -23.16 -19.29
CA TRP A 113 -31.82 -22.42 -18.92
C TRP A 113 -32.08 -21.24 -19.86
N PRO A 114 -33.35 -20.88 -20.13
CA PRO A 114 -33.71 -19.73 -20.95
C PRO A 114 -33.15 -18.40 -20.42
N GLU A 115 -32.61 -17.57 -21.32
CA GLU A 115 -32.11 -16.23 -21.01
C GLU A 115 -33.20 -15.30 -20.41
N SER A 116 -34.47 -15.54 -20.76
CA SER A 116 -35.63 -14.83 -20.23
C SER A 116 -35.75 -14.91 -18.71
N PHE A 117 -35.23 -15.97 -18.08
CA PHE A 117 -35.20 -16.10 -16.62
C PHE A 117 -34.25 -15.07 -15.99
N VAL A 118 -33.10 -14.82 -16.62
CA VAL A 118 -32.15 -13.80 -16.17
C VAL A 118 -32.71 -12.40 -16.35
N TYR A 119 -33.41 -12.14 -17.46
CA TYR A 119 -34.07 -10.86 -17.68
C TYR A 119 -35.15 -10.57 -16.63
N ALA A 120 -36.02 -11.54 -16.34
CA ALA A 120 -37.03 -11.42 -15.29
C ALA A 120 -36.39 -11.20 -13.90
N TYR A 121 -35.26 -11.85 -13.63
CA TYR A 121 -34.48 -11.63 -12.40
C TYR A 121 -33.96 -10.19 -12.32
N ILE A 122 -33.31 -9.67 -13.38
CA ILE A 122 -32.76 -8.31 -13.36
C ILE A 122 -33.90 -7.29 -13.15
N GLU A 123 -35.05 -7.48 -13.78
CA GLU A 123 -36.18 -6.57 -13.64
C GLU A 123 -36.78 -6.57 -12.23
N ASP A 124 -36.96 -7.73 -11.58
CA ASP A 124 -37.43 -7.73 -10.18
C ASP A 124 -36.34 -7.26 -9.19
N ALA A 125 -35.07 -7.58 -9.45
CA ALA A 125 -33.92 -7.21 -8.61
C ALA A 125 -33.73 -5.69 -8.53
N THR A 126 -34.09 -5.01 -9.62
CA THR A 126 -34.01 -3.56 -9.77
C THR A 126 -35.29 -2.88 -9.27
N ASN A 127 -36.43 -3.56 -9.22
CA ASN A 127 -37.69 -2.97 -8.77
C ASN A 127 -37.98 -3.29 -7.29
N GLN A 128 -39.16 -3.85 -7.01
CA GLN A 128 -39.68 -4.08 -5.65
C GLN A 128 -39.16 -5.36 -5.01
N ARG A 129 -38.38 -6.18 -5.74
CA ARG A 129 -37.84 -7.48 -5.26
C ARG A 129 -38.93 -8.38 -4.69
N LYS A 130 -40.04 -8.53 -5.42
CA LYS A 130 -41.25 -9.20 -4.95
C LYS A 130 -41.02 -10.69 -4.69
N TRP A 131 -40.16 -11.32 -5.47
CA TRP A 131 -39.96 -12.76 -5.41
C TRP A 131 -38.50 -13.17 -5.20
N ILE A 132 -37.54 -12.34 -5.62
CA ILE A 132 -36.12 -12.69 -5.52
C ILE A 132 -35.64 -12.84 -4.07
N ASP A 133 -36.23 -12.11 -3.12
CA ASP A 133 -35.82 -12.21 -1.71
C ASP A 133 -36.62 -13.26 -0.93
N HIS A 134 -37.51 -14.02 -1.59
CA HIS A 134 -38.40 -14.98 -0.92
C HIS A 134 -37.78 -16.39 -0.87
N ASP A 135 -37.86 -17.04 0.29
CA ASP A 135 -37.34 -18.39 0.52
C ASP A 135 -37.83 -19.46 -0.47
N LEU A 136 -39.05 -19.34 -1.00
CA LEU A 136 -39.60 -20.28 -1.99
C LEU A 136 -38.98 -20.09 -3.38
N ALA A 137 -38.46 -18.92 -3.72
CA ALA A 137 -37.78 -18.70 -5.00
C ALA A 137 -36.31 -19.12 -4.95
N PHE A 138 -35.79 -19.44 -3.76
CA PHE A 138 -34.37 -19.53 -3.49
C PHE A 138 -33.58 -20.43 -4.46
N LEU A 139 -34.05 -21.66 -4.71
CA LEU A 139 -33.37 -22.60 -5.62
C LEU A 139 -33.38 -22.13 -7.07
N PHE A 140 -34.49 -21.52 -7.51
CA PHE A 140 -34.61 -20.95 -8.84
C PHE A 140 -33.59 -19.81 -9.03
N ILE A 141 -33.48 -18.94 -8.02
CA ILE A 141 -32.53 -17.82 -8.02
C ILE A 141 -31.09 -18.29 -8.04
N LEU A 142 -30.71 -19.30 -7.25
CA LEU A 142 -29.33 -19.80 -7.25
C LEU A 142 -28.89 -20.31 -8.61
N ASN A 143 -29.78 -20.99 -9.35
CA ASN A 143 -29.50 -21.43 -10.72
C ASN A 143 -29.38 -20.23 -11.68
N ILE A 144 -30.21 -19.20 -11.52
CA ILE A 144 -30.11 -17.96 -12.30
C ILE A 144 -28.79 -17.24 -12.03
N GLU A 145 -28.43 -17.04 -10.76
CA GLU A 145 -27.24 -16.29 -10.36
C GLU A 145 -25.93 -16.93 -10.82
N THR A 146 -25.93 -18.18 -11.28
CA THR A 146 -24.74 -18.80 -11.91
C THR A 146 -24.23 -18.01 -13.12
N VAL A 147 -25.08 -17.19 -13.75
CA VAL A 147 -24.67 -16.27 -14.83
C VAL A 147 -23.73 -15.15 -14.35
N PHE A 148 -23.77 -14.78 -13.06
CA PHE A 148 -22.96 -13.70 -12.47
C PHE A 148 -21.80 -14.19 -11.58
N LYS A 149 -21.69 -15.50 -11.41
CA LYS A 149 -20.83 -16.13 -10.41
C LYS A 149 -19.76 -17.00 -11.09
N PRO A 150 -18.61 -17.22 -10.43
CA PRO A 150 -17.55 -18.07 -10.97
C PRO A 150 -18.04 -19.51 -11.14
N ASP A 151 -17.38 -20.26 -12.03
CA ASP A 151 -17.83 -21.59 -12.47
C ASP A 151 -17.96 -22.63 -11.35
N ASN A 152 -17.22 -22.44 -10.25
CA ASN A 152 -17.26 -23.29 -9.06
C ASN A 152 -18.40 -22.94 -8.07
N TYR A 153 -19.37 -22.13 -8.48
CA TYR A 153 -20.52 -21.73 -7.66
C TYR A 153 -21.70 -22.71 -7.80
N PRO A 154 -22.43 -23.05 -6.72
CA PRO A 154 -22.21 -22.64 -5.33
C PRO A 154 -21.10 -23.42 -4.63
N PRO A 155 -20.37 -22.80 -3.68
CA PRO A 155 -19.38 -23.49 -2.86
C PRO A 155 -20.02 -24.62 -2.03
N GLU A 156 -19.24 -25.64 -1.68
CA GLU A 156 -19.70 -26.85 -0.99
C GLU A 156 -20.41 -26.57 0.34
N SER A 157 -19.98 -25.55 1.07
CA SER A 157 -20.63 -25.11 2.32
C SER A 157 -22.06 -24.61 2.12
N ILE A 158 -22.33 -23.98 0.99
CA ILE A 158 -23.68 -23.55 0.61
C ILE A 158 -24.51 -24.79 0.25
N LYS A 159 -23.93 -25.74 -0.51
CA LYS A 159 -24.58 -27.03 -0.82
C LYS A 159 -24.96 -27.82 0.44
N SER A 160 -24.09 -27.90 1.44
CA SER A 160 -24.34 -28.64 2.69
C SER A 160 -25.41 -27.99 3.57
N ILE A 161 -25.50 -26.66 3.61
CA ILE A 161 -26.56 -25.95 4.34
C ILE A 161 -27.94 -26.27 3.74
N TYR A 162 -28.05 -26.38 2.41
CA TYR A 162 -29.30 -26.78 1.75
C TYR A 162 -29.65 -28.24 2.01
N GLN A 163 -28.66 -29.12 1.87
CA GLN A 163 -28.82 -30.54 2.18
C GLN A 163 -29.22 -30.79 3.63
N ASN A 164 -29.00 -29.86 4.57
CA ASN A 164 -29.43 -30.01 5.96
C ASN A 164 -30.79 -29.35 6.26
N ASN A 165 -31.11 -28.22 5.62
CA ASN A 165 -32.32 -27.45 5.93
C ASN A 165 -33.56 -27.90 5.14
N PHE A 166 -33.39 -28.49 3.95
CA PHE A 166 -34.50 -28.83 3.05
C PHE A 166 -34.66 -30.33 2.78
N SER A 167 -33.71 -31.17 3.22
CA SER A 167 -33.77 -32.64 3.09
C SER A 167 -34.83 -33.31 3.98
N ASN A 168 -35.38 -32.61 4.98
CA ASN A 168 -36.47 -33.13 5.80
C ASN A 168 -37.81 -33.24 5.04
N HIS A 169 -37.92 -32.68 3.84
CA HIS A 169 -39.11 -32.76 3.00
C HIS A 169 -38.75 -33.19 1.57
N ASN A 170 -38.73 -34.50 1.36
CA ASN A 170 -38.54 -35.25 0.10
C ASN A 170 -37.08 -35.57 -0.24
N ASN A 171 -36.81 -36.87 -0.43
CA ASN A 171 -35.54 -37.52 -0.76
C ASN A 171 -34.93 -37.13 -2.14
N GLU A 172 -35.12 -35.90 -2.61
CA GLU A 172 -34.53 -35.43 -3.87
C GLU A 172 -33.28 -34.60 -3.55
N ASP A 173 -32.10 -35.14 -3.87
CA ASP A 173 -30.83 -34.43 -3.81
C ASP A 173 -30.83 -33.25 -4.79
N TYR A 174 -31.29 -32.07 -4.37
CA TYR A 174 -31.31 -30.88 -5.21
C TYR A 174 -29.87 -30.46 -5.57
N LYS A 175 -29.50 -30.66 -6.84
CA LYS A 175 -28.21 -30.23 -7.41
C LYS A 175 -28.34 -28.88 -8.10
N ILE A 176 -27.37 -28.00 -7.87
CA ILE A 176 -27.26 -26.70 -8.53
C ILE A 176 -26.21 -26.83 -9.63
N TYR A 177 -26.58 -26.44 -10.85
CA TYR A 177 -25.72 -26.50 -12.03
C TYR A 177 -25.52 -25.10 -12.58
N ASN A 178 -24.35 -24.86 -13.20
CA ASN A 178 -24.10 -23.63 -13.91
C ASN A 178 -24.89 -23.65 -15.22
N ARG A 179 -26.01 -22.93 -15.27
CA ARG A 179 -27.00 -23.08 -16.34
C ARG A 179 -26.66 -22.31 -17.61
N TYR A 180 -25.66 -21.44 -17.56
CA TYR A 180 -25.35 -20.47 -18.62
C TYR A 180 -23.90 -20.56 -19.12
N ASP A 181 -23.17 -21.64 -18.81
CA ASP A 181 -21.80 -21.84 -19.30
C ASP A 181 -21.71 -22.01 -20.82
N HIS A 182 -22.78 -22.51 -21.43
CA HIS A 182 -22.87 -22.70 -22.88
C HIS A 182 -22.79 -21.37 -23.67
N ASN A 183 -23.08 -20.22 -23.04
CA ASN A 183 -23.13 -18.92 -23.70
C ASN A 183 -22.31 -17.85 -22.96
N PRO A 184 -20.97 -17.80 -23.15
CA PRO A 184 -20.11 -16.81 -22.50
C PRO A 184 -20.39 -15.37 -22.97
N ASN A 185 -20.85 -15.21 -24.22
CA ASN A 185 -21.24 -13.89 -24.75
C ASN A 185 -22.43 -13.32 -23.98
N PHE A 186 -23.42 -14.16 -23.67
CA PHE A 186 -24.54 -13.76 -22.83
C PHE A 186 -24.11 -13.38 -21.41
N LYS A 187 -23.20 -14.15 -20.78
CA LYS A 187 -22.63 -13.77 -19.48
C LYS A 187 -21.99 -12.37 -19.50
N ASN A 188 -21.20 -12.07 -20.53
CA ASN A 188 -20.57 -10.76 -20.69
C ASN A 188 -21.60 -9.64 -20.95
N GLN A 189 -22.58 -9.88 -21.81
CA GLN A 189 -23.67 -8.93 -22.07
C GLN A 189 -24.46 -8.63 -20.79
N MET A 190 -24.76 -9.65 -19.99
CA MET A 190 -25.48 -9.49 -18.72
C MET A 190 -24.63 -8.77 -17.67
N LYS A 191 -23.32 -9.04 -17.62
CA LYS A 191 -22.37 -8.25 -16.81
C LYS A 191 -22.45 -6.77 -17.18
N GLU A 192 -22.27 -6.42 -18.45
CA GLU A 192 -22.32 -5.03 -18.91
C GLU A 192 -23.67 -4.36 -18.62
N LYS A 193 -24.78 -5.06 -18.86
CA LYS A 193 -26.13 -4.55 -18.60
C LYS A 193 -26.32 -4.22 -17.12
N ILE A 194 -25.93 -5.11 -16.21
CA ILE A 194 -26.05 -4.87 -14.77
C ILE A 194 -25.14 -3.73 -14.32
N LEU A 195 -23.89 -3.69 -14.79
CA LEU A 195 -22.98 -2.62 -14.42
C LEU A 195 -23.49 -1.24 -14.86
N LYS A 196 -24.10 -1.13 -16.05
CA LYS A 196 -24.78 0.10 -16.49
C LYS A 196 -25.94 0.49 -15.57
N ILE A 197 -26.76 -0.48 -15.15
CA ILE A 197 -27.89 -0.23 -14.22
C ILE A 197 -27.40 0.20 -12.83
N ILE A 198 -26.37 -0.46 -12.30
CA ILE A 198 -25.78 -0.11 -10.99
C ILE A 198 -25.21 1.32 -11.07
N HIS A 199 -24.44 1.61 -12.11
CA HIS A 199 -23.82 2.92 -12.30
C HIS A 199 -24.87 4.04 -12.38
N SER A 200 -25.91 3.88 -13.21
CA SER A 200 -26.95 4.90 -13.36
C SER A 200 -27.71 5.15 -12.05
N ARG A 201 -27.95 4.11 -11.26
CA ARG A 201 -28.68 4.23 -9.98
C ARG A 201 -27.86 4.88 -8.88
N ILE A 202 -26.56 4.65 -8.89
CA ILE A 202 -25.62 5.28 -7.98
C ILE A 202 -25.52 6.78 -8.24
N GLU A 203 -25.42 7.19 -9.51
CA GLU A 203 -25.33 8.61 -9.89
C GLU A 203 -26.60 9.41 -9.57
N GLN A 204 -27.77 8.80 -9.78
CA GLN A 204 -29.06 9.49 -9.62
C GLN A 204 -29.46 9.73 -8.15
N GLN A 205 -28.75 9.15 -7.17
CA GLN A 205 -29.02 9.27 -5.72
C GLN A 205 -30.52 9.15 -5.38
N ASN A 206 -31.11 8.04 -5.78
CA ASN A 206 -32.54 7.77 -5.68
C ASN A 206 -33.04 7.52 -4.23
N ASN A 207 -34.36 7.40 -4.08
CA ASN A 207 -35.10 7.13 -2.84
C ASN A 207 -34.55 5.90 -2.06
N LEU A 208 -34.84 5.81 -0.75
CA LEU A 208 -34.32 4.75 0.13
C LEU A 208 -34.58 3.31 -0.35
N ASN A 209 -35.73 3.07 -0.99
CA ASN A 209 -36.07 1.75 -1.53
C ASN A 209 -35.15 1.36 -2.70
N ASP A 210 -34.81 2.31 -3.57
CA ASP A 210 -33.92 2.10 -4.70
C ASP A 210 -32.47 1.89 -4.23
N GLN A 211 -32.06 2.57 -3.16
CA GLN A 211 -30.76 2.32 -2.54
C GLN A 211 -30.68 0.92 -1.95
N LYS A 212 -31.77 0.44 -1.32
CA LYS A 212 -31.83 -0.91 -0.76
C LYS A 212 -31.79 -1.97 -1.86
N SER A 213 -32.54 -1.80 -2.95
CA SER A 213 -32.54 -2.75 -4.07
C SER A 213 -31.17 -2.75 -4.78
N THR A 214 -30.54 -1.57 -4.93
CA THR A 214 -29.18 -1.44 -5.49
C THR A 214 -28.13 -2.12 -4.61
N LEU A 215 -28.19 -1.94 -3.28
CA LEU A 215 -27.31 -2.63 -2.33
C LEU A 215 -27.42 -4.16 -2.47
N LEU A 216 -28.66 -4.69 -2.56
CA LEU A 216 -28.89 -6.12 -2.71
C LEU A 216 -28.46 -6.65 -4.10
N LEU A 217 -28.62 -5.84 -5.15
CA LEU A 217 -28.11 -6.17 -6.48
C LEU A 217 -26.58 -6.25 -6.47
N ILE A 218 -25.88 -5.27 -5.88
CA ILE A 218 -24.41 -5.30 -5.72
C ILE A 218 -23.95 -6.54 -4.94
N LEU A 219 -24.70 -6.93 -3.90
CA LEU A 219 -24.42 -8.16 -3.14
C LEU A 219 -24.51 -9.41 -4.03
N SER A 220 -25.49 -9.49 -4.94
CA SER A 220 -25.63 -10.62 -5.86
C SER A 220 -24.53 -10.67 -6.93
N THR A 221 -23.95 -9.51 -7.28
CA THR A 221 -22.90 -9.37 -8.30
C THR A 221 -21.52 -9.06 -7.75
N ILE A 222 -21.27 -9.39 -6.48
CA ILE A 222 -20.05 -9.02 -5.76
C ILE A 222 -18.75 -9.56 -6.38
N TYR A 223 -18.85 -10.56 -7.25
CA TYR A 223 -17.73 -11.16 -7.97
C TYR A 223 -17.14 -10.22 -9.03
N PHE A 224 -17.92 -9.24 -9.50
CA PHE A 224 -17.42 -8.21 -10.41
C PHE A 224 -16.66 -7.12 -9.64
N PRO A 225 -15.40 -6.82 -10.01
CA PRO A 225 -14.61 -5.79 -9.32
C PRO A 225 -15.26 -4.40 -9.42
N GLU A 226 -15.96 -4.11 -10.51
CA GLU A 226 -16.69 -2.87 -10.71
C GLU A 226 -17.86 -2.75 -9.70
N SER A 227 -18.57 -3.86 -9.42
CA SER A 227 -19.63 -3.89 -8.41
C SER A 227 -19.09 -3.64 -6.99
N ARG A 228 -17.91 -4.19 -6.65
CA ARG A 228 -17.24 -3.91 -5.37
C ARG A 228 -16.85 -2.44 -5.25
N TYR A 229 -16.30 -1.87 -6.31
CA TYR A 229 -15.95 -0.46 -6.37
C TYR A 229 -17.19 0.44 -6.14
N PHE A 230 -18.25 0.23 -6.92
CA PHE A 230 -19.52 0.93 -6.78
C PHE A 230 -20.13 0.78 -5.37
N GLY A 231 -20.09 -0.42 -4.80
CA GLY A 231 -20.55 -0.67 -3.45
C GLY A 231 -19.75 0.09 -2.39
N SER A 232 -18.42 0.19 -2.56
CA SER A 232 -17.53 0.89 -1.62
C SER A 232 -17.77 2.40 -1.53
N LEU A 233 -18.21 3.05 -2.63
CA LEU A 233 -18.45 4.50 -2.68
C LEU A 233 -19.55 4.96 -1.71
N HIS A 234 -20.60 4.13 -1.54
CA HIS A 234 -21.76 4.47 -0.71
C HIS A 234 -21.80 3.73 0.63
N LEU A 235 -20.83 2.86 0.88
CA LEU A 235 -20.81 1.95 2.02
C LEU A 235 -20.87 2.69 3.36
N SER A 236 -20.21 3.85 3.47
CA SER A 236 -20.27 4.73 4.66
C SER A 236 -21.71 5.15 4.98
N ASN A 237 -22.44 5.64 3.97
CA ASN A 237 -23.83 6.08 4.14
C ASN A 237 -24.74 4.91 4.51
N TRP A 238 -24.53 3.75 3.89
CA TRP A 238 -25.35 2.56 4.15
C TRP A 238 -25.10 1.94 5.52
N LEU A 239 -23.85 1.84 5.99
CA LEU A 239 -23.53 1.32 7.33
C LEU A 239 -24.10 2.19 8.44
N ASN A 240 -24.06 3.51 8.26
CA ASN A 240 -24.51 4.45 9.27
C ASN A 240 -26.04 4.60 9.33
N ASN A 241 -26.76 4.13 8.30
CA ASN A 241 -28.21 4.23 8.18
C ASN A 241 -28.92 2.93 8.67
N PRO A 242 -29.78 3.02 9.71
CA PRO A 242 -30.45 1.84 10.29
C PRO A 242 -31.45 1.15 9.34
N VAL A 243 -31.92 1.82 8.28
CA VAL A 243 -32.91 1.28 7.32
C VAL A 243 -32.39 0.04 6.60
N PHE A 244 -31.09 -0.01 6.29
CA PHE A 244 -30.49 -1.08 5.49
C PHE A 244 -30.22 -2.37 6.29
N LYS A 245 -30.45 -2.36 7.62
CA LYS A 245 -30.25 -3.52 8.51
C LYS A 245 -28.85 -4.14 8.30
N GLY A 246 -28.67 -5.45 8.51
CA GLY A 246 -27.36 -6.11 8.41
C GLY A 246 -26.77 -6.21 6.99
N SER A 247 -27.45 -5.76 5.93
CA SER A 247 -27.00 -5.91 4.54
C SER A 247 -25.68 -5.19 4.22
N PRO A 248 -25.42 -3.95 4.67
CA PRO A 248 -24.13 -3.27 4.45
C PRO A 248 -22.97 -3.98 5.17
N LYS A 249 -23.23 -4.57 6.35
CA LYS A 249 -22.25 -5.41 7.08
C LYS A 249 -21.94 -6.71 6.33
N LYS A 250 -22.93 -7.30 5.65
CA LYS A 250 -22.70 -8.44 4.75
C LYS A 250 -21.88 -8.00 3.53
N LEU A 251 -22.16 -6.82 2.98
CA LEU A 251 -21.47 -6.30 1.81
C LEU A 251 -19.97 -6.13 2.06
N ILE A 252 -19.57 -5.40 3.11
CA ILE A 252 -18.14 -5.17 3.40
C ILE A 252 -17.37 -6.48 3.64
N ARG A 253 -17.98 -7.48 4.30
CA ARG A 253 -17.36 -8.81 4.47
C ARG A 253 -17.17 -9.53 3.13
N GLN A 254 -18.15 -9.47 2.24
CA GLN A 254 -18.04 -10.09 0.91
C GLN A 254 -17.04 -9.34 0.02
N ILE A 255 -16.97 -8.01 0.11
CA ILE A 255 -15.92 -7.23 -0.57
C ILE A 255 -14.55 -7.71 -0.06
N ALA A 256 -14.36 -7.76 1.26
CA ALA A 256 -13.10 -8.18 1.85
C ALA A 256 -12.65 -9.59 1.42
N LYS A 257 -13.61 -10.50 1.26
CA LYS A 257 -13.36 -11.88 0.81
C LYS A 257 -12.96 -11.97 -0.67
N TYR A 258 -13.53 -11.13 -1.54
CA TYR A 258 -13.39 -11.26 -3.00
C TYR A 258 -12.51 -10.19 -3.65
N CYS A 259 -11.95 -9.25 -2.89
CA CYS A 259 -10.92 -8.35 -3.41
C CYS A 259 -9.74 -9.15 -3.97
N SER A 260 -9.30 -8.76 -5.15
CA SER A 260 -8.23 -9.36 -5.93
C SER A 260 -7.32 -8.26 -6.48
N VAL A 261 -6.17 -8.60 -7.07
CA VAL A 261 -5.22 -7.60 -7.58
C VAL A 261 -5.67 -7.02 -8.92
N ASN A 262 -6.55 -6.01 -8.90
CA ASN A 262 -6.93 -5.20 -10.08
C ASN A 262 -7.17 -3.72 -9.70
N GLN A 263 -7.30 -2.84 -10.70
CA GLN A 263 -7.41 -1.38 -10.50
C GLN A 263 -8.68 -0.96 -9.74
N HIS A 264 -9.82 -1.60 -10.01
CA HIS A 264 -11.07 -1.30 -9.32
C HIS A 264 -11.01 -1.74 -7.84
N ASP A 265 -10.42 -2.90 -7.56
CA ASP A 265 -10.21 -3.39 -6.20
C ASP A 265 -9.20 -2.53 -5.44
N GLU A 266 -8.14 -2.02 -6.08
CA GLU A 266 -7.24 -1.06 -5.46
C GLU A 266 -7.99 0.20 -4.97
N ASN A 267 -8.87 0.74 -5.80
CA ASN A 267 -9.73 1.88 -5.43
C ASN A 267 -10.77 1.50 -4.37
N THR A 268 -11.30 0.28 -4.44
CA THR A 268 -12.23 -0.27 -3.44
C THR A 268 -11.55 -0.32 -2.05
N VAL A 269 -10.31 -0.81 -1.98
CA VAL A 269 -9.52 -0.86 -0.75
C VAL A 269 -9.25 0.54 -0.23
N LYS A 270 -8.86 1.49 -1.08
CA LYS A 270 -8.71 2.91 -0.69
C LYS A 270 -9.99 3.48 -0.07
N ASN A 271 -11.15 3.15 -0.62
CA ASN A 271 -12.45 3.57 -0.07
C ASN A 271 -12.77 2.90 1.28
N ILE A 272 -12.48 1.60 1.43
CA ILE A 272 -12.70 0.86 2.69
C ILE A 272 -11.82 1.41 3.82
N ILE A 273 -10.56 1.73 3.53
CA ILE A 273 -9.65 2.30 4.54
C ILE A 273 -10.17 3.68 5.00
N LYS A 274 -10.64 4.52 4.05
CA LYS A 274 -11.24 5.85 4.31
C LYS A 274 -12.65 5.81 4.92
N LEU A 275 -13.23 4.63 5.05
CA LEU A 275 -14.61 4.45 5.48
C LEU A 275 -14.84 5.04 6.89
N GLN A 276 -15.87 5.88 7.01
CA GLN A 276 -16.29 6.45 8.28
C GLN A 276 -17.41 5.59 8.88
N VAL A 277 -17.15 4.99 10.03
CA VAL A 277 -18.08 4.10 10.74
C VAL A 277 -18.34 4.58 12.15
N LYS A 278 -19.49 4.16 12.69
CA LYS A 278 -19.76 4.27 14.13
C LYS A 278 -18.76 3.40 14.91
N VAL A 279 -18.52 3.77 16.16
CA VAL A 279 -17.64 3.05 17.09
C VAL A 279 -17.97 1.55 17.17
N THR A 280 -19.25 1.19 17.09
CA THR A 280 -19.71 -0.22 17.12
C THR A 280 -19.26 -1.05 15.92
N ASP A 281 -18.93 -0.42 14.80
CA ASP A 281 -18.58 -1.07 13.54
C ASP A 281 -17.08 -0.92 13.18
N GLU A 282 -16.29 -0.23 14.02
CA GLU A 282 -14.82 -0.14 13.88
C GLU A 282 -14.15 -1.52 13.94
N THR A 283 -14.64 -2.40 14.82
CA THR A 283 -14.14 -3.78 14.92
C THR A 283 -14.36 -4.56 13.62
N LEU A 284 -15.51 -4.34 12.98
CA LEU A 284 -15.87 -4.94 11.69
C LEU A 284 -15.03 -4.37 10.54
N LYS A 285 -14.81 -3.04 10.53
CA LYS A 285 -13.90 -2.40 9.56
C LYS A 285 -12.49 -2.98 9.67
N LYS A 286 -11.98 -3.11 10.90
CA LYS A 286 -10.68 -3.73 11.19
C LYS A 286 -10.63 -5.16 10.67
N GLU A 287 -11.55 -6.04 11.09
CA GLU A 287 -11.63 -7.44 10.64
C GLU A 287 -11.61 -7.57 9.10
N CYS A 288 -12.36 -6.71 8.41
CA CYS A 288 -12.41 -6.71 6.94
C CYS A 288 -11.09 -6.28 6.31
N ILE A 289 -10.41 -5.27 6.86
CA ILE A 289 -9.09 -4.85 6.36
C ILE A 289 -8.06 -5.95 6.59
N HIS A 290 -8.05 -6.60 7.77
CA HIS A 290 -7.18 -7.75 8.03
C HIS A 290 -7.40 -8.87 7.00
N THR A 291 -8.67 -9.23 6.75
CA THR A 291 -9.03 -10.24 5.73
C THR A 291 -8.52 -9.88 4.33
N ILE A 292 -8.62 -8.61 3.93
CA ILE A 292 -8.10 -8.13 2.64
C ILE A 292 -6.58 -8.31 2.56
N LEU A 293 -5.87 -7.94 3.63
CA LEU A 293 -4.41 -7.97 3.68
C LEU A 293 -3.87 -9.39 3.76
N ASP A 294 -4.52 -10.28 4.50
CA ASP A 294 -4.16 -11.70 4.57
C ASP A 294 -4.27 -12.37 3.19
N ASN A 295 -5.31 -12.02 2.41
CA ASN A 295 -5.48 -12.53 1.05
C ASN A 295 -4.54 -11.84 0.04
N ASN A 296 -4.23 -10.55 0.23
CA ASN A 296 -3.46 -9.74 -0.71
C ASN A 296 -2.52 -8.76 0.03
N PRO A 297 -1.29 -9.17 0.39
CA PRO A 297 -0.40 -8.35 1.23
C PRO A 297 0.10 -7.07 0.54
N LYS A 298 0.02 -6.98 -0.79
CA LYS A 298 0.39 -5.77 -1.56
C LYS A 298 -0.41 -4.53 -1.15
N TYR A 299 -1.60 -4.69 -0.60
CA TYR A 299 -2.43 -3.58 -0.13
C TYR A 299 -1.96 -2.97 1.19
N ALA A 300 -0.99 -3.58 1.88
CA ALA A 300 -0.43 -3.03 3.11
C ALA A 300 0.18 -1.63 2.89
N GLN A 301 0.81 -1.41 1.74
CA GLN A 301 1.35 -0.09 1.38
C GLN A 301 0.24 0.98 1.36
N ILE A 302 -0.94 0.67 0.82
CA ILE A 302 -2.07 1.61 0.77
C ILE A 302 -2.55 1.99 2.18
N VAL A 303 -2.55 1.03 3.12
CA VAL A 303 -2.93 1.27 4.51
C VAL A 303 -1.94 2.23 5.18
N VAL A 304 -0.64 1.96 5.04
CA VAL A 304 0.41 2.82 5.62
C VAL A 304 0.39 4.21 4.98
N ASP A 305 0.32 4.29 3.65
CA ASP A 305 0.20 5.54 2.91
C ASP A 305 -0.98 6.38 3.38
N HIS A 306 -2.13 5.75 3.62
CA HIS A 306 -3.33 6.46 4.09
C HIS A 306 -3.10 7.14 5.44
N PHE A 307 -2.63 6.41 6.45
CA PHE A 307 -2.48 6.95 7.80
C PHE A 307 -1.37 7.99 7.90
N ILE A 308 -0.25 7.78 7.19
CA ILE A 308 0.84 8.78 7.13
C ILE A 308 0.37 10.04 6.41
N THR A 309 -0.31 9.90 5.27
CA THR A 309 -0.85 11.05 4.52
C THR A 309 -1.87 11.83 5.36
N GLN A 310 -2.77 11.12 6.06
CA GLN A 310 -3.79 11.75 6.89
C GLN A 310 -3.16 12.52 8.07
N GLU A 311 -2.12 11.99 8.70
CA GLU A 311 -1.37 12.70 9.74
C GLU A 311 -0.71 13.97 9.20
N ILE A 312 -0.10 13.92 8.02
CA ILE A 312 0.47 15.11 7.36
C ILE A 312 -0.63 16.15 7.04
N HIS A 313 -1.78 15.73 6.53
CA HIS A 313 -2.90 16.63 6.23
C HIS A 313 -3.42 17.33 7.50
N GLU A 314 -3.54 16.61 8.62
CA GLU A 314 -3.90 17.24 9.90
C GLU A 314 -2.82 18.23 10.35
N GLN A 315 -1.53 17.88 10.23
CA GLN A 315 -0.43 18.82 10.54
C GLN A 315 -0.49 20.11 9.71
N ILE A 316 -0.77 20.01 8.41
CA ILE A 316 -0.94 21.17 7.50
C ILE A 316 -2.16 22.01 7.92
N LYS A 317 -3.27 21.36 8.29
CA LYS A 317 -4.48 22.05 8.73
C LYS A 317 -4.23 22.82 10.02
N TYR A 318 -3.52 22.23 10.99
CA TYR A 318 -3.14 22.91 12.23
C TYR A 318 -2.18 24.09 11.98
N SER A 319 -1.19 23.95 11.08
CA SER A 319 -0.24 25.04 10.79
C SER A 319 -0.93 26.28 10.19
N LYS A 320 -1.95 26.08 9.32
CA LYS A 320 -2.73 27.17 8.71
C LYS A 320 -3.64 27.91 9.69
N VAL A 321 -4.19 27.24 10.70
CA VAL A 321 -5.14 27.83 11.66
C VAL A 321 -4.43 28.68 12.73
N PHE A 322 -3.22 28.31 13.13
CA PHE A 322 -2.51 28.94 14.26
C PHE A 322 -1.40 29.93 13.85
N SER A 323 -1.47 30.51 12.65
CA SER A 323 -0.44 31.39 12.06
C SER A 323 -0.23 32.75 12.77
N GLY A 324 -0.61 32.90 14.04
CA GLY A 324 -0.66 34.19 14.74
C GLY A 324 0.14 34.32 16.03
N LYS A 325 0.50 33.24 16.74
CA LYS A 325 1.37 33.25 17.94
C LYS A 325 1.53 31.80 18.39
N THR A 326 2.78 31.38 18.61
CA THR A 326 3.21 30.01 18.95
C THR A 326 2.80 28.95 17.94
N THR A 327 3.76 28.55 17.10
CA THR A 327 3.70 27.36 16.27
C THR A 327 3.57 26.12 17.17
N VAL A 328 2.35 25.69 17.47
CA VAL A 328 2.09 24.41 18.13
C VAL A 328 2.30 23.30 17.10
N PHE A 329 3.56 23.02 16.77
CA PHE A 329 4.01 21.83 16.00
C PHE A 329 3.89 20.55 16.86
N GLY A 330 2.71 20.30 17.42
CA GLY A 330 2.50 19.25 18.42
C GLY A 330 1.10 18.64 18.51
N ALA A 331 0.15 19.06 17.67
CA ALA A 331 -1.15 18.38 17.58
C ALA A 331 -0.99 17.11 16.73
N SER A 332 -0.69 16.01 17.41
CA SER A 332 -0.68 14.66 16.81
C SER A 332 -2.11 14.14 16.77
N SER A 333 -2.58 13.70 15.60
CA SER A 333 -3.95 13.21 15.47
C SER A 333 -4.13 11.74 15.85
N GLY A 334 -3.04 11.04 16.18
CA GLY A 334 -3.07 9.63 16.54
C GLY A 334 -3.13 8.69 15.35
N ASN A 335 -3.02 9.19 14.11
CA ASN A 335 -3.20 8.35 12.92
C ASN A 335 -2.03 7.39 12.72
N CYS A 336 -0.80 7.76 13.09
CA CYS A 336 0.35 6.85 13.00
C CYS A 336 0.21 5.68 13.98
N ARG A 337 -0.42 5.89 15.15
CA ARG A 337 -0.75 4.81 16.09
C ARG A 337 -1.69 3.75 15.51
N MET A 338 -2.48 4.10 14.50
CA MET A 338 -3.43 3.18 13.86
C MET A 338 -2.76 2.19 12.91
N ILE A 339 -1.58 2.51 12.37
CA ILE A 339 -0.85 1.66 11.42
C ILE A 339 -0.71 0.21 11.90
N PRO A 340 -0.08 -0.07 13.08
CA PRO A 340 0.08 -1.46 13.52
C PRO A 340 -1.24 -2.12 13.93
N LEU A 341 -2.29 -1.35 14.24
CA LEU A 341 -3.61 -1.91 14.57
C LEU A 341 -4.28 -2.48 13.31
N TYR A 342 -4.10 -1.84 12.17
CA TYR A 342 -4.73 -2.23 10.91
C TYR A 342 -3.90 -3.21 10.06
N LEU A 343 -2.68 -3.53 10.47
CA LEU A 343 -1.84 -4.55 9.85
C LEU A 343 -1.94 -5.90 10.58
N PRO A 344 -2.16 -7.03 9.88
CA PRO A 344 -2.14 -8.35 10.48
C PRO A 344 -0.73 -8.69 10.98
N VAL A 345 -0.65 -9.57 11.99
CA VAL A 345 0.61 -9.97 12.63
C VAL A 345 1.65 -10.45 11.61
N SER A 346 1.20 -11.13 10.56
CA SER A 346 2.03 -11.60 9.44
C SER A 346 2.78 -10.47 8.71
N LEU A 347 2.21 -9.27 8.65
CA LEU A 347 2.78 -8.11 7.95
C LEU A 347 3.39 -7.07 8.88
N GLN A 348 3.26 -7.24 10.20
CA GLN A 348 3.87 -6.33 11.17
C GLN A 348 5.40 -6.34 11.10
N GLN A 349 6.02 -7.44 10.65
CA GLN A 349 7.46 -7.54 10.44
C GLN A 349 8.00 -6.65 9.31
N ASN A 350 7.13 -6.16 8.43
CA ASN A 350 7.50 -5.34 7.27
C ASN A 350 7.12 -3.86 7.46
N ILE A 351 6.68 -3.45 8.67
CA ILE A 351 6.20 -2.09 8.93
C ILE A 351 7.25 -1.05 8.55
N GLU A 352 8.50 -1.31 8.88
CA GLU A 352 9.64 -0.43 8.65
C GLU A 352 9.85 -0.17 7.16
N GLU A 353 9.77 -1.21 6.32
CA GLU A 353 9.91 -1.09 4.88
C GLU A 353 8.75 -0.30 4.27
N LEU A 354 7.52 -0.59 4.72
CA LEU A 354 6.31 0.10 4.25
C LEU A 354 6.34 1.59 4.60
N ILE A 355 6.79 1.95 5.81
CA ILE A 355 6.96 3.35 6.24
C ILE A 355 8.01 4.05 5.36
N GLY A 356 9.15 3.40 5.12
CA GLY A 356 10.21 3.96 4.28
C GLY A 356 9.75 4.24 2.86
N PHE A 357 9.05 3.29 2.22
CA PHE A 357 8.48 3.50 0.88
C PHE A 357 7.38 4.56 0.86
N SER A 358 6.56 4.63 1.91
CA SER A 358 5.51 5.65 2.02
C SER A 358 6.10 7.05 2.06
N LEU A 359 7.06 7.31 2.95
CA LEU A 359 7.74 8.60 3.07
C LEU A 359 8.52 8.96 1.80
N GLN A 360 9.16 7.99 1.16
CA GLN A 360 9.81 8.20 -0.13
C GLN A 360 8.80 8.62 -1.21
N SER A 361 7.62 8.01 -1.25
CA SER A 361 6.58 8.38 -2.22
C SER A 361 6.02 9.79 -1.98
N LEU A 362 5.79 10.16 -0.71
CA LEU A 362 5.23 11.44 -0.30
C LEU A 362 6.21 12.61 -0.49
N SER A 363 7.51 12.35 -0.39
CA SER A 363 8.55 13.36 -0.64
C SER A 363 8.56 13.90 -2.07
N LYS A 364 7.83 13.30 -3.01
CA LYS A 364 7.66 13.86 -4.37
C LYS A 364 6.73 15.08 -4.39
N ASN A 365 5.88 15.23 -3.39
CA ASN A 365 4.91 16.31 -3.33
C ASN A 365 5.49 17.50 -2.56
N GLN A 366 5.64 18.63 -3.24
CA GLN A 366 6.29 19.82 -2.67
C GLN A 366 5.59 20.35 -1.41
N GLU A 367 4.26 20.27 -1.37
CA GLU A 367 3.44 20.71 -0.24
C GLU A 367 3.76 19.98 1.07
N TYR A 368 4.35 18.78 1.00
CA TYR A 368 4.62 17.97 2.19
C TYR A 368 5.99 18.23 2.80
N HIS A 369 6.94 18.85 2.08
CA HIS A 369 8.34 18.96 2.51
C HIS A 369 8.52 19.57 3.89
N GLU A 370 7.78 20.62 4.25
CA GLU A 370 7.87 21.27 5.58
C GLU A 370 7.38 20.36 6.72
N HIS A 371 6.60 19.33 6.41
CA HIS A 371 5.96 18.43 7.37
C HIS A 371 6.63 17.05 7.43
N LEU A 372 7.48 16.69 6.45
CA LEU A 372 8.14 15.38 6.37
C LEU A 372 9.09 15.08 7.56
N THR A 373 9.75 16.09 8.11
CA THR A 373 10.60 15.90 9.31
C THR A 373 9.74 15.75 10.59
N ASN A 374 8.62 16.46 10.66
CA ASN A 374 7.67 16.37 11.77
C ASN A 374 6.97 15.01 11.82
N ILE A 375 6.59 14.44 10.67
CA ILE A 375 5.98 13.10 10.64
C ILE A 375 6.96 12.03 11.16
N CYS A 376 8.27 12.16 10.92
CA CYS A 376 9.29 11.25 11.50
C CYS A 376 9.26 11.26 13.04
N LYS A 377 9.05 12.44 13.64
CA LYS A 377 8.86 12.60 15.09
C LYS A 377 7.57 11.91 15.56
N THR A 378 6.46 12.14 14.86
CA THR A 378 5.16 11.55 15.20
C THR A 378 5.20 10.02 15.11
N ILE A 379 5.77 9.46 14.04
CA ILE A 379 5.98 8.02 13.88
C ILE A 379 6.78 7.46 15.06
N THR A 380 7.89 8.11 15.42
CA THR A 380 8.76 7.68 16.53
C THR A 380 8.03 7.69 17.89
N LYS A 381 7.14 8.65 18.11
CA LYS A 381 6.39 8.81 19.36
C LYS A 381 5.16 7.91 19.47
N GLU A 382 4.38 7.79 18.39
CA GLU A 382 3.08 7.11 18.40
C GLU A 382 3.18 5.61 18.16
N ILE A 383 4.17 5.16 17.38
CA ILE A 383 4.38 3.73 17.18
C ILE A 383 5.17 3.20 18.37
N HIS A 384 4.46 2.49 19.24
CA HIS A 384 5.00 1.93 20.48
C HIS A 384 5.78 0.61 20.30
N TYR A 385 5.77 0.04 19.10
CA TYR A 385 6.61 -1.12 18.76
C TYR A 385 8.09 -0.71 18.68
N GLU A 386 8.98 -1.66 18.94
CA GLU A 386 10.42 -1.48 18.71
C GLU A 386 10.70 -1.50 17.21
N LEU A 387 10.74 -0.31 16.61
CA LEU A 387 11.02 -0.13 15.20
C LEU A 387 12.51 -0.28 14.92
N ASP A 388 12.87 -1.00 13.84
CA ASP A 388 14.22 -0.97 13.30
C ASP A 388 14.44 0.29 12.43
N TYR A 389 14.95 1.34 13.06
CA TYR A 389 15.28 2.60 12.39
C TYR A 389 16.34 2.43 11.29
N SER A 390 17.21 1.42 11.38
CA SER A 390 18.20 1.16 10.33
C SER A 390 17.53 0.68 9.05
N LEU A 391 16.49 -0.17 9.18
CA LEU A 391 15.70 -0.66 8.07
C LEU A 391 14.82 0.43 7.45
N ILE A 392 14.19 1.29 8.26
CA ILE A 392 13.43 2.46 7.77
C ILE A 392 14.32 3.38 6.94
N CYS A 393 15.50 3.75 7.46
CA CYS A 393 16.42 4.63 6.74
C CYS A 393 16.97 3.97 5.47
N LYS A 394 17.30 2.67 5.52
CA LYS A 394 17.77 1.91 4.35
C LYS A 394 16.71 1.87 3.25
N THR A 395 15.45 1.64 3.59
CA THR A 395 14.34 1.57 2.63
C THR A 395 14.00 2.95 2.06
N LEU A 396 14.02 4.00 2.89
CA LEU A 396 13.84 5.39 2.45
C LEU A 396 14.88 5.80 1.40
N MET A 397 16.12 5.34 1.56
CA MET A 397 17.20 5.58 0.60
C MET A 397 17.15 4.66 -0.62
N ASN A 398 16.46 3.53 -0.57
CA ASN A 398 16.39 2.58 -1.69
C ASN A 398 15.38 3.02 -2.77
N ILE A 399 15.86 3.35 -3.96
CA ILE A 399 15.07 4.04 -4.98
C ILE A 399 14.23 3.06 -5.82
N GLN A 400 12.91 3.06 -5.65
CA GLN A 400 12.02 2.13 -6.37
C GLN A 400 11.63 2.55 -7.80
N ASN A 401 11.64 3.85 -8.14
CA ASN A 401 11.18 4.36 -9.45
C ASN A 401 12.15 5.38 -10.05
N ILE A 402 13.28 4.87 -10.54
CA ILE A 402 14.34 5.68 -11.14
C ILE A 402 13.85 6.39 -12.42
N SER A 403 13.08 5.71 -13.27
CA SER A 403 12.58 6.28 -14.55
C SER A 403 11.70 7.51 -14.35
N GLY A 404 10.80 7.48 -13.35
CA GLY A 404 9.95 8.63 -13.03
C GLY A 404 10.74 9.79 -12.42
N LEU A 405 11.77 9.51 -11.63
CA LEU A 405 12.63 10.54 -11.02
C LEU A 405 13.52 11.23 -12.07
N ILE A 406 13.95 10.52 -13.12
CA ILE A 406 14.75 11.11 -14.21
C ILE A 406 13.95 12.19 -14.95
N GLN A 407 12.62 12.04 -15.08
CA GLN A 407 11.75 12.96 -15.79
C GLN A 407 11.45 14.27 -15.04
N MET A 408 11.69 14.33 -13.73
CA MET A 408 11.43 15.52 -12.91
C MET A 408 12.36 16.68 -13.26
N ASN A 409 11.96 17.90 -12.89
CA ASN A 409 12.82 19.07 -13.04
C ASN A 409 14.05 18.96 -12.12
N GLN A 410 15.18 19.57 -12.49
CA GLN A 410 16.41 19.49 -11.69
C GLN A 410 16.23 20.01 -10.26
N ASN A 411 15.46 21.09 -10.09
CA ASN A 411 15.16 21.65 -8.77
C ASN A 411 14.29 20.70 -7.92
N GLU A 412 13.31 20.03 -8.52
CA GLU A 412 12.46 19.05 -7.84
C GLU A 412 13.27 17.83 -7.39
N LYS A 413 14.17 17.33 -8.25
CA LYS A 413 15.10 16.26 -7.88
C LYS A 413 15.95 16.68 -6.68
N ASN A 414 16.53 17.88 -6.74
CA ASN A 414 17.36 18.43 -5.66
C ASN A 414 16.59 18.50 -4.34
N GLN A 415 15.37 19.05 -4.35
CA GLN A 415 14.53 19.13 -3.17
C GLN A 415 14.11 17.76 -2.64
N TRP A 416 13.75 16.82 -3.52
CA TRP A 416 13.43 15.44 -3.14
C TRP A 416 14.60 14.76 -2.41
N MET A 417 15.82 14.84 -2.96
CA MET A 417 17.01 14.26 -2.32
C MET A 417 17.35 14.92 -0.98
N ILE A 418 17.30 16.26 -0.91
CA ILE A 418 17.53 16.99 0.35
C ILE A 418 16.49 16.56 1.39
N SER A 419 15.21 16.44 1.00
CA SER A 419 14.15 16.02 1.92
C SER A 419 14.37 14.60 2.46
N ILE A 420 14.89 13.67 1.65
CA ILE A 420 15.28 12.33 2.12
C ILE A 420 16.42 12.43 3.14
N GLY A 421 17.48 13.18 2.85
CA GLY A 421 18.59 13.39 3.79
C GLY A 421 18.14 13.98 5.12
N GLN A 422 17.21 14.95 5.07
CA GLN A 422 16.62 15.56 6.26
C GLN A 422 15.74 14.59 7.05
N MET A 423 14.97 13.73 6.39
CA MET A 423 14.20 12.68 7.07
C MET A 423 15.10 11.64 7.74
N VAL A 424 16.19 11.21 7.09
CA VAL A 424 17.17 10.28 7.68
C VAL A 424 17.81 10.90 8.92
N SER A 425 18.27 12.16 8.85
CA SER A 425 18.83 12.84 10.03
C SER A 425 17.79 13.02 11.13
N ALA A 426 16.53 13.33 10.78
CA ALA A 426 15.43 13.43 11.74
C ALA A 426 15.17 12.10 12.46
N PHE A 427 15.17 10.97 11.75
CA PHE A 427 15.02 9.64 12.36
C PHE A 427 16.17 9.31 13.31
N ILE A 428 17.42 9.58 12.93
CA ILE A 428 18.59 9.41 13.83
C ILE A 428 18.40 10.22 15.11
N PHE A 429 18.01 11.49 14.98
CA PHE A 429 17.83 12.39 16.11
C PHE A 429 16.70 11.93 17.05
N PHE A 430 15.53 11.61 16.51
CA PHE A 430 14.39 11.19 17.32
C PHE A 430 14.55 9.78 17.91
N PHE A 431 15.27 8.89 17.24
CA PHE A 431 15.67 7.60 17.80
C PHE A 431 16.51 7.80 19.07
N LEU A 432 17.56 8.62 19.00
CA LEU A 432 18.39 8.95 20.17
C LEU A 432 17.60 9.63 21.27
N SER A 433 16.75 10.59 20.91
CA SER A 433 15.89 11.27 21.88
C SER A 433 14.93 10.32 22.61
N LYS A 434 14.45 9.27 21.95
CA LYS A 434 13.61 8.24 22.55
C LYS A 434 14.42 7.33 23.47
N GLN A 435 15.64 6.97 23.08
CA GLN A 435 16.48 6.07 23.86
C GLN A 435 17.13 6.75 25.07
N SER A 436 17.52 8.03 24.99
CA SER A 436 18.09 8.76 26.14
C SER A 436 17.11 8.93 27.31
N SER A 437 15.82 8.70 27.08
CA SER A 437 14.80 8.64 28.14
C SER A 437 14.75 7.30 28.89
N LYS A 438 15.34 6.24 28.32
CA LYS A 438 15.50 4.91 28.91
C LYS A 438 16.96 4.79 29.38
N SER A 439 17.21 4.16 30.53
CA SER A 439 18.52 4.14 31.21
C SER A 439 19.72 3.77 30.31
N ASN A 440 20.91 4.32 30.62
CA ASN A 440 22.16 4.30 29.85
C ASN A 440 22.81 2.92 29.57
N GLU A 441 22.14 1.80 29.81
CA GLU A 441 22.76 0.47 29.75
C GLU A 441 23.08 0.01 28.31
N ASN A 442 22.50 0.65 27.27
CA ASN A 442 22.62 0.22 25.87
C ASN A 442 23.27 1.29 24.92
N GLU A 443 24.07 2.23 25.44
CA GLU A 443 24.64 3.33 24.63
C GLU A 443 25.43 2.82 23.39
N ASN A 444 26.20 1.73 23.52
CA ASN A 444 26.98 1.18 22.41
C ASN A 444 26.12 0.57 21.29
N GLU A 445 25.05 -0.15 21.62
CA GLU A 445 24.14 -0.73 20.62
C GLU A 445 23.44 0.37 19.80
N ILE A 446 23.05 1.45 20.48
CA ILE A 446 22.42 2.62 19.87
C ILE A 446 23.40 3.29 18.89
N LEU A 447 24.66 3.48 19.28
CA LEU A 447 25.69 4.05 18.42
C LEU A 447 26.00 3.14 17.22
N GLU A 448 25.96 1.81 17.39
CA GLU A 448 26.13 0.87 16.28
C GLU A 448 25.02 1.02 15.23
N VAL A 449 23.76 1.16 15.64
CA VAL A 449 22.63 1.41 14.73
C VAL A 449 22.84 2.71 13.93
N ILE A 450 23.29 3.78 14.58
CA ILE A 450 23.56 5.06 13.90
C ILE A 450 24.72 4.92 12.91
N SER A 451 25.77 4.18 13.28
CA SER A 451 26.91 3.90 12.39
C SER A 451 26.48 3.17 11.11
N LYS A 452 25.53 2.21 11.23
CA LYS A 452 24.95 1.47 10.09
C LYS A 452 24.14 2.41 9.19
N ILE A 453 23.33 3.28 9.77
CA ILE A 453 22.54 4.27 9.00
C ILE A 453 23.48 5.20 8.23
N GLN A 454 24.53 5.72 8.87
CA GLN A 454 25.54 6.56 8.21
C GLN A 454 26.25 5.82 7.06
N LEU A 455 26.59 4.54 7.23
CA LEU A 455 27.11 3.72 6.14
C LEU A 455 26.13 3.67 4.96
N TYR A 456 24.86 3.35 5.20
CA TYR A 456 23.85 3.30 4.15
C TYR A 456 23.71 4.64 3.42
N SER A 457 23.78 5.75 4.14
CA SER A 457 23.74 7.08 3.53
C SER A 457 24.94 7.36 2.64
N THR A 458 26.15 6.96 3.05
CA THR A 458 27.33 7.11 2.18
C THR A 458 27.23 6.28 0.90
N ARG A 459 26.71 5.05 1.00
CA ARG A 459 26.44 4.18 -0.17
C ARG A 459 25.36 4.77 -1.08
N TRP A 460 24.31 5.37 -0.51
CA TRP A 460 23.26 6.05 -1.27
C TRP A 460 23.83 7.20 -2.09
N CYS A 461 24.62 8.07 -1.47
CA CYS A 461 25.28 9.20 -2.13
C CYS A 461 26.27 8.77 -3.23
N LEU A 462 27.05 7.70 -3.02
CA LEU A 462 28.04 7.23 -3.99
C LEU A 462 27.46 6.40 -5.14
N TYR A 463 26.51 5.53 -4.87
CA TYR A 463 26.12 4.49 -5.82
C TYR A 463 24.70 4.64 -6.36
N GLN A 464 23.79 5.30 -5.62
CA GLN A 464 22.40 5.42 -6.02
C GLN A 464 22.07 6.81 -6.59
N LEU A 465 22.51 7.90 -5.93
CA LEU A 465 22.26 9.26 -6.41
C LEU A 465 22.86 9.56 -7.79
N PRO A 466 24.07 9.10 -8.16
CA PRO A 466 24.63 9.35 -9.49
C PRO A 466 23.84 8.70 -10.62
N LYS A 467 22.97 7.72 -10.33
CA LYS A 467 22.05 7.15 -11.32
C LYS A 467 20.93 8.12 -11.73
N ILE A 468 20.70 9.18 -10.95
CA ILE A 468 19.61 10.16 -11.14
C ILE A 468 20.12 11.49 -11.68
N LEU A 469 21.34 11.88 -11.31
CA LEU A 469 21.96 13.17 -11.63
C LEU A 469 23.20 12.97 -12.50
N SER A 470 23.35 13.74 -13.57
CA SER A 470 24.58 13.76 -14.37
C SER A 470 25.59 14.84 -13.95
N ASN A 471 25.13 16.06 -13.59
CA ASN A 471 26.03 17.23 -13.45
C ASN A 471 25.95 18.01 -12.11
N SER A 472 24.89 17.87 -11.29
CA SER A 472 24.74 18.61 -10.01
C SER A 472 24.82 17.74 -8.76
N ILE A 473 25.38 16.54 -8.88
CA ILE A 473 25.54 15.59 -7.75
C ILE A 473 26.16 16.34 -6.58
N ASN A 474 27.18 17.15 -6.83
CA ASN A 474 28.14 17.50 -5.81
C ASN A 474 27.67 18.55 -4.76
N GLN A 475 26.69 19.41 -5.07
CA GLN A 475 26.17 20.39 -4.09
C GLN A 475 25.13 19.77 -3.15
N VAL A 476 24.21 18.98 -3.73
CA VAL A 476 23.10 18.37 -2.98
C VAL A 476 23.61 17.31 -2.03
N SER A 477 24.52 16.48 -2.50
CA SER A 477 25.13 15.43 -1.66
C SER A 477 26.06 16.01 -0.60
N ALA A 478 26.75 17.13 -0.85
CA ALA A 478 27.44 17.88 0.20
C ALA A 478 26.49 18.31 1.32
N GLN A 479 25.35 18.93 0.98
CA GLN A 479 24.34 19.35 1.95
C GLN A 479 23.74 18.16 2.73
N ILE A 480 23.42 17.07 2.04
CA ILE A 480 22.93 15.84 2.67
C ILE A 480 23.95 15.30 3.68
N MET A 481 25.25 15.32 3.34
CA MET A 481 26.31 14.86 4.25
C MET A 481 26.51 15.79 5.45
N GLN A 482 26.35 17.10 5.27
CA GLN A 482 26.34 18.05 6.37
C GLN A 482 25.21 17.74 7.37
N ASP A 483 24.01 17.46 6.87
CA ASP A 483 22.84 17.12 7.69
C ASP A 483 22.99 15.75 8.37
N LEU A 484 23.54 14.74 7.68
CA LEU A 484 23.69 13.37 8.20
C LEU A 484 24.78 13.22 9.26
N PHE A 485 25.88 13.97 9.15
CA PHE A 485 26.94 13.98 10.15
C PHE A 485 26.74 15.03 11.24
N PHE A 486 25.65 15.80 11.15
CA PHE A 486 25.32 16.85 12.10
C PHE A 486 26.49 17.85 12.24
N ILE A 487 27.08 18.26 11.10
CA ILE A 487 28.17 19.25 11.09
C ILE A 487 27.65 20.58 11.64
N GLN A 488 26.46 20.96 11.21
CA GLN A 488 25.68 22.05 11.78
C GLN A 488 24.41 21.49 12.44
N PRO A 489 23.82 22.19 13.43
CA PRO A 489 22.54 21.78 13.97
C PRO A 489 21.47 21.82 12.85
N PRO A 490 20.70 20.74 12.65
CA PRO A 490 19.74 20.68 11.56
C PRO A 490 18.76 21.84 11.60
N SER A 491 18.42 22.36 10.42
CA SER A 491 17.54 23.53 10.26
C SER A 491 16.16 23.31 10.92
N TYR A 492 15.63 22.08 10.89
CA TYR A 492 14.36 21.73 11.52
C TYR A 492 14.40 21.77 13.06
N LEU A 493 15.57 21.71 13.69
CA LEU A 493 15.68 21.91 15.15
C LEU A 493 15.42 23.36 15.56
N LYS A 494 15.66 24.34 14.66
CA LYS A 494 15.36 25.75 14.92
C LYS A 494 13.87 26.00 15.14
N LEU A 495 13.01 25.10 14.64
CA LEU A 495 11.55 25.17 14.75
C LEU A 495 11.00 24.54 16.05
N HIS A 496 11.83 23.84 16.83
CA HIS A 496 11.39 23.13 18.04
C HIS A 496 11.79 23.87 19.32
N THR A 497 10.80 24.34 20.07
CA THR A 497 10.95 25.16 21.29
C THR A 497 11.17 24.36 22.59
N GLN A 498 11.26 23.02 22.54
CA GLN A 498 11.51 22.20 23.74
C GLN A 498 13.01 22.12 24.10
N SER A 499 13.27 22.02 25.42
CA SER A 499 14.51 22.37 26.14
C SER A 499 15.82 22.24 25.34
N ARG A 500 16.46 23.39 25.13
CA ARG A 500 17.75 23.53 24.40
C ARG A 500 18.83 22.57 24.92
N GLU A 501 18.83 22.26 26.21
CA GLU A 501 19.84 21.43 26.87
C GLU A 501 19.77 19.95 26.48
N SER A 502 18.59 19.35 26.40
CA SER A 502 18.45 17.93 26.03
C SER A 502 18.84 17.68 24.57
N HIS A 503 18.47 18.61 23.68
CA HIS A 503 18.87 18.59 22.27
C HIS A 503 20.38 18.81 22.10
N GLN A 504 21.00 19.67 22.91
CA GLN A 504 22.44 19.90 22.91
C GLN A 504 23.21 18.63 23.31
N ASN A 505 22.77 17.91 24.34
CA ASN A 505 23.40 16.66 24.74
C ASN A 505 23.30 15.58 23.65
N ILE A 506 22.15 15.48 22.97
CA ILE A 506 21.98 14.54 21.84
C ILE A 506 22.89 14.92 20.67
N LEU A 507 22.98 16.22 20.36
CA LEU A 507 23.89 16.72 19.32
C LEU A 507 25.35 16.46 19.68
N ASP A 508 25.74 16.61 20.95
CA ASP A 508 27.09 16.31 21.42
C ASP A 508 27.43 14.82 21.25
N ILE A 509 26.51 13.92 21.63
CA ILE A 509 26.66 12.46 21.40
C ILE A 509 26.82 12.17 19.90
N LEU A 510 25.96 12.74 19.07
CA LEU A 510 26.02 12.55 17.61
C LEU A 510 27.31 13.10 17.02
N GLN A 511 27.77 14.25 17.49
CA GLN A 511 28.93 14.95 16.95
C GLN A 511 30.26 14.37 17.40
N ASN A 512 30.34 13.81 18.61
CA ASN A 512 31.61 13.48 19.26
C ASN A 512 31.76 12.00 19.66
N LYS A 513 30.65 11.27 19.86
CA LYS A 513 30.69 9.86 20.32
C LYS A 513 30.32 8.81 19.26
N CYS A 514 29.59 9.20 18.21
CA CYS A 514 29.15 8.24 17.19
C CYS A 514 30.31 7.70 16.34
N LEU A 515 30.52 6.40 16.39
CA LEU A 515 31.59 5.73 15.66
C LEU A 515 31.25 5.55 14.17
N PHE A 516 32.27 5.61 13.32
CA PHE A 516 32.14 5.28 11.90
C PHE A 516 32.65 3.87 11.61
N GLN A 517 31.96 3.20 10.70
CA GLN A 517 32.47 1.97 10.12
C GLN A 517 33.58 2.29 9.11
N GLU A 518 34.54 1.39 8.94
CA GLU A 518 35.67 1.56 8.01
C GLU A 518 35.20 1.93 6.60
N GLU A 519 34.18 1.22 6.11
CA GLU A 519 33.61 1.48 4.79
C GLU A 519 32.93 2.86 4.71
N THR A 520 32.35 3.36 5.79
CA THR A 520 31.78 4.73 5.83
C THR A 520 32.88 5.74 5.55
N ILE A 521 34.04 5.60 6.20
CA ILE A 521 35.19 6.51 6.00
C ILE A 521 35.66 6.42 4.55
N ILE A 522 35.92 5.21 4.05
CA ILE A 522 36.35 4.97 2.66
C ILE A 522 35.36 5.58 1.67
N ASN A 523 34.06 5.43 1.91
CA ASN A 523 33.03 5.97 1.05
C ASN A 523 33.01 7.50 1.08
N ILE A 524 33.15 8.12 2.25
CA ILE A 524 33.29 9.58 2.31
C ILE A 524 34.48 9.96 1.43
N LEU A 525 35.67 9.36 1.61
CA LEU A 525 36.89 9.67 0.85
C LEU A 525 36.75 9.54 -0.67
N LYS A 526 35.92 8.60 -1.15
CA LYS A 526 35.65 8.40 -2.59
C LYS A 526 34.75 9.46 -3.19
N MET A 527 34.06 10.25 -2.38
CA MET A 527 33.13 11.25 -2.88
C MET A 527 33.86 12.47 -3.45
N PRO A 528 33.35 13.12 -4.50
CA PRO A 528 33.98 14.30 -5.10
C PRO A 528 33.95 15.58 -4.23
N PHE A 529 33.53 15.51 -2.96
CA PHE A 529 33.48 16.66 -2.04
C PHE A 529 34.82 17.05 -1.43
N TRP A 530 35.86 16.20 -1.55
CA TRP A 530 37.16 16.41 -0.87
C TRP A 530 38.07 17.45 -1.52
N SER A 531 37.56 18.30 -2.40
CA SER A 531 38.31 19.43 -2.95
C SER A 531 38.62 20.55 -1.92
N LEU A 532 38.57 20.26 -0.62
CA LEU A 532 38.36 21.19 0.48
C LEU A 532 39.59 21.88 1.08
N PHE A 533 40.73 21.88 0.41
CA PHE A 533 41.86 22.70 0.84
C PHE A 533 42.59 23.12 -0.42
N VAL A 534 42.45 24.38 -0.87
CA VAL A 534 43.47 25.46 -0.94
C VAL A 534 42.81 26.79 -1.36
N PRO A 535 43.38 27.95 -1.00
CA PRO A 535 43.11 29.23 -1.67
C PRO A 535 43.34 29.18 -3.19
N ASP A 536 42.41 29.74 -3.96
CA ASP A 536 42.48 29.95 -5.40
C ASP A 536 43.92 30.14 -5.93
N SER A 537 44.48 29.10 -6.57
CA SER A 537 45.69 29.26 -7.38
C SER A 537 45.71 28.32 -8.58
N GLU A 538 46.29 28.82 -9.65
CA GLU A 538 46.05 28.52 -11.06
C GLU A 538 46.17 27.04 -11.47
N GLU A 539 45.33 26.65 -12.46
CA GLU A 539 45.32 25.35 -13.13
C GLU A 539 46.71 24.95 -13.67
N TYR A 540 47.16 23.73 -13.36
CA TYR A 540 48.31 23.10 -14.03
C TYR A 540 48.00 21.68 -14.53
N ASP A 541 48.43 21.44 -15.76
CA ASP A 541 48.20 20.24 -16.56
C ASP A 541 49.24 19.15 -16.22
N LEU A 542 48.85 18.10 -15.49
CA LEU A 542 49.73 17.04 -14.96
C LEU A 542 49.70 15.73 -15.77
N ASN A 543 49.24 15.77 -17.03
CA ASN A 543 49.00 14.59 -17.87
C ASN A 543 50.24 13.70 -18.18
N ASN A 544 51.47 14.07 -17.78
CA ASN A 544 52.68 13.39 -18.24
C ASN A 544 53.37 12.43 -17.24
N ASN A 545 52.93 12.28 -15.98
CA ASN A 545 53.75 11.59 -14.96
C ASN A 545 53.23 10.26 -14.39
N PHE A 546 52.14 9.68 -14.91
CA PHE A 546 51.61 8.36 -14.47
C PHE A 546 52.24 7.15 -15.17
N VAL A 547 53.43 7.31 -15.75
CA VAL A 547 54.12 6.22 -16.46
C VAL A 547 55.03 5.50 -15.45
N LYS A 548 54.54 4.38 -14.92
CA LYS A 548 55.24 3.23 -14.26
C LYS A 548 54.61 2.84 -12.92
N CYS A 549 53.41 2.28 -12.95
CA CYS A 549 52.96 1.32 -11.94
C CYS A 549 52.39 0.12 -12.70
N ASP A 550 53.15 -0.97 -12.75
CA ASP A 550 52.70 -2.22 -13.34
C ASP A 550 51.84 -3.01 -12.33
N ASP A 551 50.90 -3.74 -12.93
CA ASP A 551 50.04 -4.81 -12.40
C ASP A 551 48.74 -4.46 -11.65
N ASN A 552 47.65 -4.60 -12.43
CA ASN A 552 46.32 -5.10 -12.12
C ASN A 552 45.74 -4.85 -10.72
N SER A 553 44.85 -3.87 -10.62
CA SER A 553 43.64 -3.98 -9.79
C SER A 553 42.67 -2.84 -10.11
N GLU A 554 41.38 -3.16 -10.08
CA GLU A 554 40.22 -2.24 -10.04
C GLU A 554 40.44 -1.05 -9.06
N PHE A 555 41.35 -1.23 -8.10
CA PHE A 555 41.85 -0.26 -7.13
C PHE A 555 42.70 0.89 -7.74
N ILE A 556 43.55 0.65 -8.75
CA ILE A 556 44.33 1.72 -9.42
C ILE A 556 43.40 2.60 -10.26
N ASP A 557 42.40 2.02 -10.90
CA ASP A 557 41.39 2.78 -11.64
C ASP A 557 40.51 3.61 -10.70
N ASN A 558 40.14 3.06 -9.52
CA ASN A 558 39.51 3.83 -8.45
C ASN A 558 40.41 4.99 -7.94
N LEU A 559 41.72 4.78 -7.81
CA LEU A 559 42.66 5.82 -7.41
C LEU A 559 42.86 6.91 -8.47
N LYS A 560 42.86 6.56 -9.76
CA LYS A 560 42.86 7.52 -10.88
C LYS A 560 41.56 8.33 -10.93
N LEU A 561 40.42 7.71 -10.62
CA LEU A 561 39.11 8.37 -10.52
C LEU A 561 39.08 9.37 -9.36
N ILE A 562 39.54 8.94 -8.18
CA ILE A 562 39.75 9.78 -7.00
C ILE A 562 40.66 10.97 -7.36
N TYR A 563 41.79 10.73 -8.05
CA TYR A 563 42.74 11.76 -8.48
C TYR A 563 42.17 12.75 -9.51
N LYS A 564 41.30 12.30 -10.43
CA LYS A 564 40.64 13.14 -11.44
C LYS A 564 39.54 14.02 -10.83
N ASP A 565 38.88 13.56 -9.77
CA ASP A 565 37.92 14.37 -9.01
C ASP A 565 38.60 15.33 -8.01
N PHE A 566 39.86 15.08 -7.64
CA PHE A 566 40.67 15.94 -6.76
C PHE A 566 40.99 17.33 -7.34
N GLN A 567 40.89 17.50 -8.67
CA GLN A 567 41.17 18.75 -9.41
C GLN A 567 39.96 19.71 -9.50
N LYS A 568 38.76 19.33 -9.08
CA LYS A 568 37.55 20.17 -9.19
C LYS A 568 37.40 21.13 -8.00
N GLU A 569 36.80 22.30 -8.18
CA GLU A 569 36.57 23.32 -7.14
C GLU A 569 35.73 22.82 -5.94
N SER A 570 35.91 23.45 -4.78
CA SER A 570 35.23 23.13 -3.50
C SER A 570 33.79 23.62 -3.44
N LEU A 571 32.87 22.74 -3.00
CA LEU A 571 31.42 23.02 -2.92
C LEU A 571 30.90 23.15 -1.48
N ILE A 572 31.76 22.97 -0.49
CA ILE A 572 31.51 23.16 0.94
C ILE A 572 32.41 24.31 1.42
N SER A 573 31.95 25.12 2.37
CA SER A 573 32.79 26.19 2.93
C SER A 573 34.03 25.60 3.64
N SER A 574 35.15 26.31 3.59
CA SER A 574 36.38 25.91 4.28
C SER A 574 36.13 25.65 5.78
N ASN A 575 35.29 26.46 6.43
CA ASN A 575 34.94 26.29 7.84
C ASN A 575 34.17 24.98 8.13
N ASP A 576 33.19 24.62 7.30
CA ASP A 576 32.42 23.38 7.50
C ASP A 576 33.28 22.13 7.27
N SER A 577 34.25 22.23 6.36
CA SER A 577 35.21 21.14 6.10
C SER A 577 36.12 20.89 7.28
N ILE A 578 36.63 21.96 7.91
CA ILE A 578 37.45 21.87 9.11
C ILE A 578 36.64 21.26 10.25
N SER A 579 35.38 21.68 10.41
CA SER A 579 34.48 21.11 11.42
C SER A 579 34.20 19.61 11.17
N LEU A 580 34.05 19.17 9.92
CA LEU A 580 33.92 17.75 9.58
C LEU A 580 35.17 16.98 10.02
N VAL A 581 36.36 17.45 9.63
CA VAL A 581 37.63 16.79 9.92
C VAL A 581 37.87 16.73 11.44
N GLU A 582 37.64 17.84 12.13
CA GLU A 582 37.70 17.91 13.59
C GLU A 582 36.78 16.87 14.23
N LYS A 583 35.54 16.74 13.74
CA LYS A 583 34.58 15.72 14.21
C LYS A 583 35.02 14.29 13.92
N LEU A 584 35.58 14.02 12.73
CA LEU A 584 36.14 12.70 12.39
C LEU A 584 37.26 12.32 13.38
N VAL A 585 38.14 13.28 13.69
CA VAL A 585 39.29 13.09 14.58
C VAL A 585 38.84 12.93 16.03
N ILE A 586 37.93 13.78 16.54
CA ILE A 586 37.38 13.64 17.90
C ILE A 586 36.72 12.27 18.09
N ARG A 587 35.93 11.80 17.12
CA ARG A 587 35.25 10.50 17.17
C ARG A 587 36.22 9.32 17.11
N SER A 588 37.32 9.44 16.38
CA SER A 588 38.35 8.41 16.35
C SER A 588 39.13 8.33 17.67
N LEU A 589 39.27 9.44 18.41
CA LEU A 589 39.95 9.47 19.70
C LEU A 589 39.06 8.95 20.84
N SER A 590 37.73 9.01 20.69
CA SER A 590 36.78 8.50 21.68
C SER A 590 36.58 6.98 21.64
N THR A 591 37.25 6.26 20.73
CA THR A 591 37.17 4.78 20.65
C THR A 591 37.88 4.10 21.82
N ASN A 592 37.13 3.41 22.68
CA ASN A 592 37.68 2.35 23.53
C ASN A 592 37.93 1.09 22.69
N GLN A 593 39.11 0.95 22.07
CA GLN A 593 39.84 -0.25 21.56
C GLN A 593 39.09 -1.51 21.00
N THR A 594 37.77 -1.54 20.89
CA THR A 594 36.97 -2.78 20.75
C THR A 594 36.23 -2.90 19.42
N HIS A 595 36.15 -1.82 18.63
CA HIS A 595 35.69 -1.87 17.24
C HIS A 595 36.90 -2.06 16.31
N PRO A 596 36.74 -2.76 15.17
CA PRO A 596 37.85 -3.08 14.29
C PRO A 596 38.49 -1.77 13.82
N LEU A 597 39.67 -1.49 14.38
CA LEU A 597 40.68 -0.59 13.82
C LEU A 597 40.80 -0.90 12.33
N ILE A 598 41.10 0.09 11.49
CA ILE A 598 41.41 -0.15 10.08
C ILE A 598 42.48 -1.25 10.00
N ILE A 599 42.09 -2.49 9.70
CA ILE A 599 42.99 -3.66 9.80
C ILE A 599 43.98 -3.60 8.64
N THR A 600 43.58 -3.01 7.53
CA THR A 600 44.37 -2.93 6.31
C THR A 600 44.32 -1.53 5.71
N CYS A 601 45.17 -0.63 6.17
CA CYS A 601 45.62 0.42 5.27
C CYS A 601 46.49 -0.27 4.20
N ASN A 602 46.00 -0.33 2.97
CA ASN A 602 46.80 -0.81 1.84
C ASN A 602 48.11 -0.01 1.82
N SER A 603 49.27 -0.66 2.02
CA SER A 603 50.57 0.02 2.13
C SER A 603 50.86 0.91 0.92
N THR A 604 50.31 0.53 -0.23
CA THR A 604 50.28 1.26 -1.49
C THR A 604 49.51 2.58 -1.43
N LEU A 605 48.39 2.66 -0.70
CA LEU A 605 47.62 3.89 -0.52
C LEU A 605 48.36 4.88 0.38
N ILE A 606 48.96 4.39 1.47
CA ILE A 606 49.81 5.21 2.34
C ILE A 606 51.03 5.71 1.55
N SER A 607 51.71 4.85 0.80
CA SER A 607 52.86 5.27 -0.01
C SER A 607 52.46 6.26 -1.09
N LEU A 608 51.26 6.14 -1.65
CA LEU A 608 50.78 7.03 -2.70
C LEU A 608 50.36 8.40 -2.13
N LEU A 609 49.66 8.43 -0.99
CA LEU A 609 49.36 9.67 -0.26
C LEU A 609 50.64 10.37 0.25
N MET A 610 51.62 9.58 0.70
CA MET A 610 52.94 10.09 1.07
C MET A 610 53.71 10.59 -0.16
N SER A 611 53.60 9.91 -1.31
CA SER A 611 54.27 10.37 -2.54
C SER A 611 53.63 11.65 -3.09
N SER A 612 52.31 11.81 -2.97
CA SER A 612 51.60 13.02 -3.42
C SER A 612 51.83 14.20 -2.48
N SER A 613 52.05 13.97 -1.17
CA SER A 613 52.57 15.00 -0.26
C SER A 613 54.06 15.30 -0.51
N LEU A 614 54.85 14.33 -0.98
CA LEU A 614 56.27 14.55 -1.29
C LEU A 614 56.53 15.14 -2.67
N PHE A 615 55.54 15.17 -3.58
CA PHE A 615 55.77 15.54 -4.99
C PHE A 615 56.19 17.00 -5.21
N TYR A 616 56.09 17.87 -4.19
CA TYR A 616 56.66 19.23 -4.23
C TYR A 616 58.17 19.27 -3.87
N ASN A 617 58.73 18.21 -3.30
CA ASN A 617 60.17 18.13 -3.03
C ASN A 617 61.01 17.79 -4.27
N HIS A 618 60.42 17.71 -5.46
CA HIS A 618 61.16 17.46 -6.70
C HIS A 618 61.96 18.64 -7.24
N LEU A 619 62.07 19.76 -6.49
CA LEU A 619 63.13 20.75 -6.72
C LEU A 619 64.44 20.46 -5.97
N ASN A 620 64.53 19.45 -5.10
CA ASN A 620 65.83 19.00 -4.58
C ASN A 620 65.77 17.53 -4.13
N GLN A 621 66.23 16.62 -5.00
CA GLN A 621 66.31 15.17 -4.80
C GLN A 621 67.21 14.68 -3.63
N ASN A 622 67.63 15.54 -2.69
CA ASN A 622 68.60 15.18 -1.64
C ASN A 622 68.13 15.34 -0.19
N LEU A 623 66.85 15.60 0.08
CA LEU A 623 66.41 15.99 1.43
C LEU A 623 65.81 14.92 2.35
N PHE A 624 65.93 13.63 2.06
CA PHE A 624 65.69 12.60 3.09
C PHE A 624 66.58 11.37 2.94
N PRO A 625 67.82 11.37 3.49
CA PRO A 625 68.38 10.17 4.08
C PRO A 625 67.87 10.07 5.52
N PHE A 626 67.48 8.87 5.93
CA PHE A 626 67.16 8.50 7.31
C PHE A 626 68.40 8.65 8.25
N ASN A 627 68.86 9.87 8.52
CA ASN A 627 69.96 10.13 9.46
C ASN A 627 69.76 11.45 10.23
N ASN A 628 69.29 11.32 11.47
CA ASN A 628 69.47 12.10 12.72
C ASN A 628 69.82 13.61 12.78
N ASN A 629 70.03 14.37 11.70
CA ASN A 629 70.41 15.78 11.79
C ASN A 629 69.38 16.68 11.10
N LEU A 630 68.50 17.27 11.91
CA LEU A 630 67.41 18.19 11.55
C LEU A 630 67.86 19.67 11.40
N GLU A 631 69.04 19.95 10.84
CA GLU A 631 69.60 21.31 10.85
C GLU A 631 69.76 22.02 9.50
N PHE A 632 69.37 21.44 8.37
CA PHE A 632 69.52 22.15 7.09
C PHE A 632 68.32 21.99 6.16
N ILE A 633 67.32 22.84 6.34
CA ILE A 633 66.42 23.27 5.26
C ILE A 633 66.25 24.79 5.39
N GLN A 634 66.96 25.54 4.54
CA GLN A 634 66.79 26.98 4.45
C GLN A 634 65.45 27.30 3.77
N LYS A 635 64.80 28.36 4.25
CA LYS A 635 63.56 28.96 3.73
C LYS A 635 63.74 29.43 2.29
N GLU A 636 63.51 28.57 1.31
CA GLU A 636 63.27 29.03 -0.07
C GLU A 636 62.02 28.34 -0.63
N ASN A 637 60.97 29.17 -0.77
CA ASN A 637 59.76 28.99 -1.56
C ASN A 637 59.10 27.59 -1.51
N PHE A 638 58.50 27.27 -0.36
CA PHE A 638 57.42 26.29 -0.31
C PHE A 638 56.23 26.82 -1.10
N PHE A 639 56.09 26.45 -2.36
CA PHE A 639 54.81 26.55 -3.04
C PHE A 639 54.02 25.29 -2.69
N VAL A 640 53.06 25.41 -1.79
CA VAL A 640 52.30 24.25 -1.33
C VAL A 640 51.16 23.99 -2.31
N SER A 641 51.31 22.99 -3.19
CA SER A 641 50.23 22.59 -4.11
C SER A 641 48.99 22.10 -3.35
N ASP A 642 47.83 22.20 -3.98
CA ASP A 642 46.58 21.78 -3.35
C ASP A 642 46.49 20.32 -2.96
N LEU A 643 47.20 19.50 -3.71
CA LEU A 643 47.28 18.07 -3.48
C LEU A 643 48.05 17.73 -2.19
N PHE A 644 48.94 18.62 -1.74
CA PHE A 644 49.73 18.45 -0.52
C PHE A 644 48.85 18.47 0.74
N TRP A 645 48.08 19.55 0.94
CA TRP A 645 47.20 19.67 2.09
C TRP A 645 46.11 18.59 2.08
N LYS A 646 45.57 18.27 0.91
CA LYS A 646 44.57 17.20 0.76
C LYS A 646 45.13 15.82 1.15
N SER A 647 46.35 15.49 0.72
CA SER A 647 47.00 14.22 1.06
C SER A 647 47.38 14.09 2.54
N ILE A 648 47.83 15.18 3.18
CA ILE A 648 48.14 15.20 4.61
C ILE A 648 46.89 15.08 5.48
N THR A 649 45.80 15.76 5.14
CA THR A 649 44.53 15.64 5.88
C THR A 649 43.98 14.23 5.81
N LEU A 650 44.10 13.55 4.66
CA LEU A 650 43.74 12.14 4.53
C LEU A 650 44.63 11.22 5.37
N LEU A 651 45.95 11.43 5.32
CA LEU A 651 46.91 10.68 6.15
C LEU A 651 46.61 10.85 7.64
N PHE A 652 46.21 12.05 8.06
CA PHE A 652 45.82 12.33 9.43
C PHE A 652 44.57 11.54 9.81
N ILE A 653 43.49 11.62 9.02
CA ILE A 653 42.27 10.85 9.24
C ILE A 653 42.58 9.35 9.32
N PHE A 654 43.29 8.79 8.34
CA PHE A 654 43.68 7.39 8.34
C PHE A 654 44.49 7.01 9.57
N SER A 655 45.39 7.89 10.03
CA SER A 655 46.19 7.64 11.22
C SER A 655 45.41 7.67 12.52
N CYS A 656 44.37 8.50 12.60
CA CYS A 656 43.50 8.55 13.77
C CYS A 656 42.63 7.29 13.89
N PHE A 657 42.23 6.69 12.75
CA PHE A 657 41.50 5.42 12.71
C PHE A 657 42.40 4.16 12.65
N ASN A 658 43.72 4.35 12.53
CA ASN A 658 44.73 3.30 12.52
C ASN A 658 45.97 3.66 13.37
N THR A 659 45.72 3.93 14.66
CA THR A 659 46.74 4.39 15.60
C THR A 659 47.88 3.38 15.79
N GLN A 660 47.62 2.09 15.60
CA GLN A 660 48.61 1.01 15.76
C GLN A 660 49.67 0.99 14.64
N SER A 661 49.31 1.24 13.39
CA SER A 661 50.24 1.14 12.25
C SER A 661 50.74 2.48 11.72
N LEU A 662 49.90 3.51 11.72
CA LEU A 662 50.21 4.84 11.18
C LEU A 662 50.55 5.86 12.27
N GLY A 663 49.87 5.76 13.42
CA GLY A 663 49.75 6.84 14.42
C GLY A 663 51.04 7.49 14.91
N LYS A 664 52.16 6.76 15.00
CA LYS A 664 53.44 7.36 15.42
C LYS A 664 54.15 8.13 14.29
N ARG A 665 54.17 7.57 13.08
CA ARG A 665 54.92 8.12 11.92
C ARG A 665 54.23 9.33 11.30
N THR A 666 52.90 9.33 11.21
CA THR A 666 52.14 10.48 10.69
C THR A 666 52.12 11.64 11.67
N LEU A 667 52.13 11.38 12.98
CA LEU A 667 52.20 12.42 14.01
C LEU A 667 53.58 13.10 14.05
N GLU A 668 54.66 12.33 13.84
CA GLU A 668 56.01 12.86 13.63
C GLU A 668 56.09 13.76 12.38
N LEU A 669 55.49 13.36 11.27
CA LEU A 669 55.37 14.17 10.04
C LEU A 669 54.55 15.45 10.25
N PHE A 670 53.41 15.37 10.95
CA PHE A 670 52.57 16.52 11.24
C PHE A 670 53.27 17.52 12.18
N LEU A 671 53.95 17.05 13.22
CA LEU A 671 54.76 17.89 14.11
C LEU A 671 55.94 18.53 13.39
N PHE A 672 56.53 17.84 12.42
CA PHE A 672 57.56 18.40 11.53
C PHE A 672 56.98 19.51 10.64
N LEU A 673 55.78 19.31 10.08
CA LEU A 673 55.10 20.29 9.23
C LEU A 673 54.59 21.51 9.99
N LEU A 674 54.12 21.36 11.24
CA LEU A 674 53.76 22.49 12.12
C LEU A 674 54.97 23.36 12.53
N ARG A 675 56.19 22.82 12.42
CA ARG A 675 57.43 23.55 12.71
C ARG A 675 57.96 24.32 11.50
N ILE A 676 57.53 23.96 10.29
CA ILE A 676 57.79 24.70 9.03
C ILE A 676 56.80 25.86 8.94
#